data_AF-A0A835GQW5-F1
#
_entry.id   AF-A0A835GQW5-F1
#
_cell.length_a   1.000
_cell.length_b   1.000
_cell.length_c   1.000
_cell.angle_alpha   90.00
_cell.angle_beta   90.00
_cell.angle_gamma   90.00
#
_symmetry.space_group_name_H-M   'P 1'
#
loop_
_entity.id
_entity.type
_entity.pdbx_description
1 polymer ?
#
loop_
_entity_poly.entity_id
_entity_poly.type
_entity_poly.pdbx_seq_one_letter_code
_entity_poly.pdbx_strand_id
1 'polypeptide(L)'
;MGHGIRAGFATIKCAVLYPVFEPHFRFFAREMMRLSGNDTLLWLTAYRNKWTIHKANSIVASMVPLTPRNIEFDCEAIPELKKICLFTDKLIPFSTWFIGRKFTTIPKADVNTRIVIIGGAATALAFLNGLLFSKTATYLTFNNVTLISPNGLPYTRHTKRVTESMFLRSYVTTDKYLKSVPYSYYVNVVQGTLMEIDLQEKYVTLTSGNCFYYDLLFLFFGKQYQHPNHMVQLLQRDMEYKNNLSTTPYISLDKPRFSDTEIQIANDETPENVFIVNSVVEANKALDYVKKFVGDDSKKVIVYGSTIHAYLCVNALLDIKLNPENIIFVESFPPEHPEKARVSVFDNETVDQTVINVLDNLKVKVYRSFYFKSWSVTIDDVITHADFLSYSGYLKLECSAFFYYGKIGVNMRAFIAIHKSGLAYDGGVVIDHECRTLDPYVYAAGPCTRYHKRYYADARSHKYYDSEEIGEKLGIQIRKQLDPLFSEAKPPFSHKWPHEEFMTFHKEFDLSATLGAFRDGPLHLSDYARPEMSLLPFNKPKVSYCVLPGGLKYLEVRSPGLKTPHNYVQSLDYNGFVFETYKTGYFKIHLNRELVVDGVTCLSQENYSLENFKRLYGRPASELNNMHLRYMANKLDDFFEFFRLPWAFFLYHDHADDLLAMIKQLYPKGQVGGITLKEALFKAAEKMACDCPTFPTEVKLRMQSSFEKSPHREALTDFLIDWLSQHDILLPMYLLPGRAWHNDYDLENNPFMLKKAKRRVSRMIF
;
A
#
# COMPACT_ATOMS: atom_id res chain seq x y z
N MET A 1 10.90 -20.10 -28.58
CA MET A 1 9.60 -20.52 -28.00
C MET A 1 8.66 -20.69 -29.17
N GLY A 2 8.45 -21.89 -29.69
CA GLY A 2 7.59 -22.92 -29.08
C GLY A 2 6.23 -22.86 -29.77
N HIS A 3 5.93 -23.85 -30.62
CA HIS A 3 4.86 -23.92 -31.62
C HIS A 3 3.48 -23.36 -31.23
N GLY A 4 3.09 -22.24 -31.86
CA GLY A 4 1.79 -21.57 -31.72
C GLY A 4 0.64 -22.19 -32.53
N ILE A 5 0.55 -23.52 -32.62
CA ILE A 5 -0.59 -24.20 -33.27
C ILE A 5 -1.45 -24.99 -32.25
N ARG A 6 -0.98 -25.17 -31.00
CA ARG A 6 -1.72 -25.89 -29.93
C ARG A 6 -1.82 -25.13 -28.60
N ALA A 7 -1.70 -23.80 -28.62
CA ALA A 7 -1.72 -23.00 -27.40
C ALA A 7 -3.13 -22.81 -26.80
N GLY A 8 -4.20 -23.14 -27.53
CA GLY A 8 -5.60 -22.99 -27.08
C GLY A 8 -6.11 -21.55 -27.04
N PHE A 9 -5.26 -20.57 -27.39
CA PHE A 9 -5.61 -19.14 -27.46
C PHE A 9 -5.02 -18.48 -28.72
N ALA A 10 -5.67 -17.41 -29.19
CA ALA A 10 -5.16 -16.56 -30.26
C ALA A 10 -5.06 -15.08 -29.82
N THR A 11 -4.10 -14.35 -30.37
CA THR A 11 -3.95 -12.91 -30.11
C THR A 11 -4.55 -12.08 -31.23
N ILE A 12 -5.44 -11.16 -30.90
CA ILE A 12 -5.96 -10.17 -31.84
C ILE A 12 -4.89 -9.11 -32.07
N LYS A 13 -4.44 -8.95 -33.32
CA LYS A 13 -3.41 -7.97 -33.70
C LYS A 13 -4.02 -6.62 -34.09
N CYS A 14 -5.14 -6.66 -34.80
CA CYS A 14 -5.88 -5.49 -35.27
C CYS A 14 -7.33 -5.92 -35.45
N ALA A 15 -8.26 -4.99 -35.22
CA ALA A 15 -9.67 -5.18 -35.50
C ALA A 15 -10.23 -3.85 -36.01
N VAL A 16 -10.92 -3.91 -37.15
CA VAL A 16 -11.60 -2.76 -37.76
C VAL A 16 -13.06 -3.14 -37.84
N LEU A 17 -13.91 -2.42 -37.10
CA LEU A 17 -15.35 -2.62 -37.09
C LEU A 17 -16.05 -1.31 -37.43
N TYR A 18 -17.18 -1.40 -38.15
CA TYR A 18 -18.07 -0.25 -38.29
C TYR A 18 -18.68 0.10 -36.93
N PRO A 19 -18.88 1.40 -36.61
CA PRO A 19 -19.43 1.83 -35.33
C PRO A 19 -20.78 1.20 -34.94
N VAL A 20 -21.62 0.86 -35.92
CA VAL A 20 -22.89 0.18 -35.69
C VAL A 20 -22.74 -1.25 -35.13
N PHE A 21 -21.60 -1.90 -35.40
CA PHE A 21 -21.31 -3.28 -34.97
C PHE A 21 -20.46 -3.36 -33.70
N GLU A 22 -19.92 -2.24 -33.23
CA GLU A 22 -19.08 -2.15 -32.04
C GLU A 22 -19.73 -2.76 -30.77
N PRO A 23 -21.00 -2.44 -30.42
CA PRO A 23 -21.67 -3.05 -29.26
C PRO A 23 -21.86 -4.57 -29.39
N HIS A 24 -21.75 -5.09 -30.62
CA HIS A 24 -21.97 -6.49 -30.96
C HIS A 24 -20.66 -7.28 -31.12
N PHE A 25 -19.51 -6.69 -30.76
CA PHE A 25 -18.19 -7.31 -30.90
C PHE A 25 -18.11 -8.74 -30.35
N ARG A 26 -18.78 -9.03 -29.23
CA ARG A 26 -18.81 -10.37 -28.62
C ARG A 26 -19.23 -11.49 -29.60
N PHE A 27 -20.13 -11.22 -30.54
CA PHE A 27 -20.57 -12.21 -31.53
C PHE A 27 -19.51 -12.45 -32.60
N PHE A 28 -18.81 -11.39 -33.02
CA PHE A 28 -17.66 -11.49 -33.92
C PHE A 28 -16.51 -12.23 -33.24
N ALA A 29 -16.24 -11.96 -31.96
CA ALA A 29 -15.25 -12.70 -31.18
C ALA A 29 -15.55 -14.21 -31.12
N ARG A 30 -16.82 -14.58 -30.94
CA ARG A 30 -17.27 -15.97 -31.00
C ARG A 30 -16.98 -16.61 -32.35
N GLU A 31 -17.26 -15.89 -33.44
CA GLU A 31 -17.02 -16.39 -34.78
C GLU A 31 -15.53 -16.51 -35.11
N MET A 32 -14.71 -15.55 -34.68
CA MET A 32 -13.25 -15.63 -34.78
C MET A 32 -12.70 -16.85 -34.02
N MET A 33 -13.23 -17.16 -32.84
CA MET A 33 -12.88 -18.38 -32.10
C MET A 33 -13.30 -19.65 -32.85
N ARG A 34 -14.51 -19.67 -33.43
CA ARG A 34 -15.01 -20.80 -34.23
C ARG A 34 -14.13 -21.06 -35.45
N LEU A 35 -13.78 -20.02 -36.20
CA LEU A 35 -12.98 -20.11 -37.42
C LEU A 35 -11.51 -20.46 -37.15
N SER A 36 -10.93 -19.92 -36.08
CA SER A 36 -9.54 -20.19 -35.72
C SER A 36 -9.32 -21.49 -34.96
N GLY A 37 -10.40 -22.14 -34.49
CA GLY A 37 -10.32 -23.32 -33.64
C GLY A 37 -9.84 -23.05 -32.21
N ASN A 38 -9.75 -21.78 -31.79
CA ASN A 38 -9.33 -21.40 -30.44
C ASN A 38 -10.54 -21.15 -29.53
N ASP A 39 -10.35 -21.35 -28.23
CA ASP A 39 -11.41 -21.14 -27.22
C ASP A 39 -11.31 -19.79 -26.51
N THR A 40 -10.19 -19.10 -26.69
CA THR A 40 -9.88 -17.83 -26.03
C THR A 40 -9.18 -16.87 -26.98
N LEU A 41 -9.55 -15.59 -26.91
CA LEU A 41 -8.85 -14.49 -27.59
C LEU A 41 -8.20 -13.56 -26.58
N LEU A 42 -7.00 -13.10 -26.91
CA LEU A 42 -6.25 -12.09 -26.15
C LEU A 42 -6.08 -10.82 -26.97
N TRP A 43 -6.23 -9.67 -26.34
CA TRP A 43 -5.90 -8.37 -26.92
C TRP A 43 -4.77 -7.74 -26.10
N LEU A 44 -3.67 -7.39 -26.75
CA LEU A 44 -2.52 -6.76 -26.10
C LEU A 44 -2.28 -5.39 -26.75
N THR A 45 -2.18 -4.35 -25.93
CA THR A 45 -1.86 -3.00 -26.41
C THR A 45 -0.75 -2.39 -25.59
N ALA A 46 0.23 -1.78 -26.27
CA ALA A 46 1.22 -0.97 -25.60
C ALA A 46 0.57 0.32 -25.07
N TYR A 47 1.13 0.85 -23.99
CA TYR A 47 0.68 2.10 -23.39
C TYR A 47 0.69 3.24 -24.43
N ARG A 48 -0.50 3.80 -24.74
CA ARG A 48 -0.74 4.83 -25.77
C ARG A 48 -0.19 4.46 -27.16
N ASN A 49 -0.68 3.37 -27.74
CA ASN A 49 -0.47 3.10 -29.15
C ASN A 49 -1.22 4.16 -29.99
N LYS A 50 -0.52 5.21 -30.44
CA LYS A 50 -1.06 6.27 -31.33
C LYS A 50 -1.65 5.73 -32.64
N TRP A 51 -1.37 4.47 -32.98
CA TRP A 51 -1.76 3.81 -34.23
C TRP A 51 -3.16 3.18 -34.19
N THR A 52 -3.82 3.05 -33.04
CA THR A 52 -5.25 2.70 -32.99
C THR A 52 -6.07 3.98 -33.00
N ILE A 53 -6.10 4.64 -34.16
CA ILE A 53 -6.72 5.95 -34.38
C ILE A 53 -8.25 5.91 -34.22
N HIS A 54 -8.89 4.72 -34.14
CA HIS A 54 -10.32 4.61 -33.87
C HIS A 54 -10.66 3.43 -32.94
N LYS A 55 -11.25 3.76 -31.77
CA LYS A 55 -12.25 2.97 -31.02
C LYS A 55 -11.91 1.53 -30.59
N ALA A 56 -10.75 1.32 -29.96
CA ALA A 56 -10.49 0.09 -29.20
C ALA A 56 -11.43 -0.09 -27.97
N ASN A 57 -12.11 0.98 -27.52
CA ASN A 57 -12.95 0.96 -26.32
C ASN A 57 -14.12 -0.03 -26.40
N SER A 58 -14.77 -0.16 -27.57
CA SER A 58 -15.92 -1.04 -27.73
C SER A 58 -15.57 -2.53 -27.74
N ILE A 59 -14.38 -2.85 -28.26
CA ILE A 59 -13.78 -4.19 -28.16
C ILE A 59 -13.49 -4.51 -26.69
N VAL A 60 -12.80 -3.58 -26.02
CA VAL A 60 -12.40 -3.69 -24.62
C VAL A 60 -13.61 -3.81 -23.69
N ALA A 61 -14.73 -3.17 -23.98
CA ALA A 61 -15.97 -3.28 -23.21
C ALA A 61 -16.49 -4.73 -23.14
N SER A 62 -16.38 -5.48 -24.24
CA SER A 62 -16.80 -6.89 -24.32
C SER A 62 -15.79 -7.86 -23.67
N MET A 63 -14.53 -7.45 -23.50
CA MET A 63 -13.46 -8.30 -22.98
C MET A 63 -13.23 -8.07 -21.48
N VAL A 64 -12.48 -8.95 -20.84
CA VAL A 64 -12.14 -8.88 -19.42
C VAL A 64 -10.69 -8.40 -19.28
N PRO A 65 -10.43 -7.29 -18.57
CA PRO A 65 -9.07 -6.80 -18.36
C PRO A 65 -8.29 -7.76 -17.46
N LEU A 66 -7.01 -7.96 -17.78
CA LEU A 66 -6.06 -8.67 -16.93
C LEU A 66 -5.16 -7.67 -16.23
N THR A 67 -5.00 -7.84 -14.92
CA THR A 67 -4.10 -7.03 -14.11
C THR A 67 -2.69 -7.64 -14.09
N PRO A 68 -1.63 -6.82 -14.12
CA PRO A 68 -0.27 -7.31 -13.90
C PRO A 68 -0.13 -7.93 -12.51
N ARG A 69 0.80 -8.89 -12.38
CA ARG A 69 1.16 -9.49 -11.08
C ARG A 69 1.83 -8.44 -10.18
N ASN A 70 1.68 -8.57 -8.86
CA ASN A 70 2.17 -7.60 -7.86
C ASN A 70 3.48 -8.07 -7.17
N ILE A 71 4.33 -8.83 -7.85
CA ILE A 71 5.50 -9.49 -7.25
C ILE A 71 6.76 -9.26 -8.08
N GLU A 72 7.87 -9.08 -7.37
CA GLU A 72 9.22 -9.10 -7.92
C GLU A 72 9.86 -10.47 -7.67
N PHE A 73 10.43 -11.08 -8.70
CA PHE A 73 11.08 -12.38 -8.60
C PHE A 73 12.54 -12.23 -8.18
N ASP A 74 12.98 -12.99 -7.18
CA ASP A 74 14.40 -13.10 -6.84
C ASP A 74 15.07 -14.12 -7.79
N CYS A 75 15.59 -13.59 -8.89
CA CYS A 75 16.16 -14.38 -9.98
C CYS A 75 17.58 -14.86 -9.69
N GLU A 76 18.21 -14.37 -8.62
CA GLU A 76 19.52 -14.85 -8.16
C GLU A 76 19.36 -16.16 -7.38
N ALA A 77 18.34 -16.22 -6.52
CA ALA A 77 18.03 -17.41 -5.73
C ALA A 77 17.42 -18.54 -6.56
N ILE A 78 16.72 -18.22 -7.67
CA ILE A 78 16.11 -19.20 -8.59
C ILE A 78 16.61 -18.97 -10.02
N PRO A 79 17.74 -19.60 -10.42
CA PRO A 79 18.32 -19.43 -11.75
C PRO A 79 17.36 -19.75 -12.91
N GLU A 80 16.40 -20.65 -12.71
CA GLU A 80 15.39 -21.05 -13.68
C GLU A 80 14.49 -19.88 -14.08
N LEU A 81 14.20 -18.98 -13.14
CA LEU A 81 13.39 -17.78 -13.38
C LEU A 81 14.20 -16.66 -14.02
N LYS A 82 15.53 -16.72 -14.02
CA LYS A 82 16.41 -15.68 -14.58
C LYS A 82 16.08 -15.36 -16.04
N LYS A 83 15.76 -16.35 -16.86
CA LYS A 83 15.33 -16.13 -18.25
C LYS A 83 14.01 -15.35 -18.33
N ILE A 84 13.06 -15.64 -17.45
CA ILE A 84 11.76 -14.96 -17.37
C ILE A 84 11.96 -13.52 -16.88
N CYS A 85 12.81 -13.29 -15.89
CA CYS A 85 13.13 -11.96 -15.38
C CYS A 85 13.78 -11.09 -16.45
N LEU A 86 14.84 -11.61 -17.10
CA LEU A 86 15.54 -10.89 -18.19
C LEU A 86 14.61 -10.54 -19.35
N PHE A 87 13.62 -11.40 -19.64
CA PHE A 87 12.60 -11.11 -20.64
C PHE A 87 11.65 -10.02 -20.17
N THR A 88 11.15 -10.13 -18.94
CA THR A 88 10.26 -9.15 -18.30
C THR A 88 10.88 -7.77 -18.26
N ASP A 89 12.17 -7.64 -17.96
CA ASP A 89 12.88 -6.35 -17.87
C ASP A 89 13.04 -5.62 -19.20
N LYS A 90 13.10 -6.37 -20.30
CA LYS A 90 13.21 -5.82 -21.66
C LYS A 90 11.86 -5.55 -22.31
N LEU A 91 10.77 -6.07 -21.75
CA LEU A 91 9.43 -5.89 -22.30
C LEU A 91 8.92 -4.46 -22.09
N ILE A 92 8.38 -3.89 -23.17
CA ILE A 92 7.63 -2.65 -23.12
C ILE A 92 6.34 -2.91 -22.32
N PRO A 93 5.96 -2.03 -21.36
CA PRO A 93 4.71 -2.17 -20.62
C PRO A 93 3.49 -2.22 -21.56
N PHE A 94 2.62 -3.21 -21.35
CA PHE A 94 1.39 -3.41 -22.12
C PHE A 94 0.21 -3.75 -21.20
N SER A 95 -0.99 -3.39 -21.65
CA SER A 95 -2.25 -3.84 -21.06
C SER A 95 -2.81 -5.02 -21.84
N THR A 96 -3.46 -5.94 -21.14
CA THR A 96 -4.01 -7.16 -21.73
C THR A 96 -5.47 -7.35 -21.37
N TRP A 97 -6.25 -7.85 -22.32
CA TRP A 97 -7.61 -8.31 -22.11
C TRP A 97 -7.77 -9.71 -22.65
N PHE A 98 -8.70 -10.47 -22.06
CA PHE A 98 -9.09 -11.78 -22.54
C PHE A 98 -10.59 -11.88 -22.74
N ILE A 99 -11.01 -12.71 -23.70
CA ILE A 99 -12.39 -13.15 -23.84
C ILE A 99 -12.41 -14.63 -24.21
N GLY A 100 -13.05 -15.43 -23.37
CA GLY A 100 -13.30 -16.85 -23.63
C GLY A 100 -14.67 -17.06 -24.28
N ARG A 101 -14.86 -18.21 -24.95
CA ARG A 101 -16.13 -18.57 -25.60
C ARG A 101 -17.35 -18.40 -24.68
N LYS A 102 -17.24 -18.78 -23.42
CA LYS A 102 -18.32 -18.65 -22.41
C LYS A 102 -18.76 -17.20 -22.18
N PHE A 103 -17.82 -16.26 -22.21
CA PHE A 103 -18.08 -14.82 -21.99
C PHE A 103 -18.68 -14.14 -23.22
N THR A 104 -18.66 -14.76 -24.40
CA THR A 104 -19.32 -14.20 -25.59
C THR A 104 -20.85 -14.33 -25.54
N THR A 105 -21.36 -15.26 -24.75
CA THR A 105 -22.79 -15.55 -24.65
C THR A 105 -23.51 -14.59 -23.71
N ILE A 106 -22.86 -14.23 -22.60
CA ILE A 106 -23.44 -13.43 -21.52
C ILE A 106 -23.15 -11.94 -21.77
N PRO A 107 -24.17 -11.08 -21.90
CA PRO A 107 -23.95 -9.63 -21.95
C PRO A 107 -23.51 -9.10 -20.59
N LYS A 108 -22.72 -8.02 -20.60
CA LYS A 108 -22.39 -7.30 -19.37
C LYS A 108 -23.50 -6.32 -18.99
N ALA A 109 -23.72 -6.14 -17.70
CA ALA A 109 -24.57 -5.10 -17.13
C ALA A 109 -23.78 -3.79 -17.06
N ASP A 110 -24.43 -2.69 -17.46
CA ASP A 110 -23.82 -1.37 -17.50
C ASP A 110 -24.24 -0.54 -16.28
N VAL A 111 -23.25 0.03 -15.59
CA VAL A 111 -23.42 0.99 -14.50
C VAL A 111 -23.10 2.38 -15.04
N ASN A 112 -24.13 3.22 -15.16
CA ASN A 112 -24.04 4.57 -15.72
C ASN A 112 -23.90 5.68 -14.67
N THR A 113 -23.82 5.32 -13.39
CA THR A 113 -23.57 6.26 -12.28
C THR A 113 -22.32 7.09 -12.54
N ARG A 114 -22.44 8.42 -12.48
CA ARG A 114 -21.33 9.36 -12.67
C ARG A 114 -20.47 9.40 -11.40
N ILE A 115 -19.34 8.70 -11.46
CA ILE A 115 -18.36 8.62 -10.38
C ILE A 115 -17.24 9.62 -10.66
N VAL A 116 -17.11 10.64 -9.83
CA VAL A 116 -16.03 11.64 -9.91
C VAL A 116 -15.08 11.45 -8.75
N ILE A 117 -13.79 11.29 -9.05
CA ILE A 117 -12.73 11.05 -8.08
C ILE A 117 -11.75 12.21 -8.11
N ILE A 118 -11.52 12.85 -6.97
CA ILE A 118 -10.54 13.93 -6.80
C ILE A 118 -9.27 13.38 -6.15
N GLY A 119 -8.15 13.49 -6.86
CA GLY A 119 -6.82 13.06 -6.41
C GLY A 119 -6.40 11.72 -6.99
N GLY A 120 -5.20 11.67 -7.57
CA GLY A 120 -4.59 10.46 -8.15
C GLY A 120 -3.64 9.72 -7.21
N ALA A 121 -3.95 9.66 -5.91
CA ALA A 121 -3.11 9.00 -4.90
C ALA A 121 -3.26 7.47 -4.91
N ALA A 122 -2.44 6.77 -4.11
CA ALA A 122 -2.52 5.30 -3.96
C ALA A 122 -3.92 4.81 -3.58
N THR A 123 -4.63 5.55 -2.71
CA THR A 123 -6.04 5.26 -2.35
C THR A 123 -6.96 5.27 -3.56
N ALA A 124 -6.77 6.23 -4.49
CA ALA A 124 -7.61 6.36 -5.68
C ALA A 124 -7.35 5.23 -6.67
N LEU A 125 -6.08 4.87 -6.90
CA LEU A 125 -5.73 3.75 -7.78
C LEU A 125 -6.26 2.42 -7.24
N ALA A 126 -6.12 2.20 -5.92
CA ALA A 126 -6.64 0.98 -5.31
C ALA A 126 -8.17 0.94 -5.29
N PHE A 127 -8.84 2.09 -5.12
CA PHE A 127 -10.29 2.21 -5.31
C PHE A 127 -10.71 1.82 -6.72
N LEU A 128 -10.01 2.32 -7.75
CA LEU A 128 -10.26 1.95 -9.14
C LEU A 128 -10.02 0.46 -9.38
N ASN A 129 -8.98 -0.14 -8.79
CA ASN A 129 -8.74 -1.58 -8.88
C ASN A 129 -9.89 -2.39 -8.27
N GLY A 130 -10.35 -2.01 -7.08
CA GLY A 130 -11.48 -2.66 -6.41
C GLY A 130 -12.81 -2.51 -7.17
N LEU A 131 -13.02 -1.35 -7.80
CA LEU A 131 -14.22 -1.02 -8.57
C LEU A 131 -14.24 -1.72 -9.93
N LEU A 132 -13.17 -1.58 -10.72
CA LEU A 132 -13.14 -1.88 -12.16
C LEU A 132 -12.50 -3.22 -12.51
N PHE A 133 -11.49 -3.67 -11.76
CA PHE A 133 -10.61 -4.77 -12.18
C PHE A 133 -10.77 -6.02 -11.31
N SER A 134 -11.97 -6.21 -10.74
CA SER A 134 -12.30 -7.38 -9.95
C SER A 134 -12.89 -8.52 -10.79
N LYS A 135 -13.23 -9.65 -10.15
CA LYS A 135 -13.95 -10.77 -10.78
C LYS A 135 -15.28 -10.35 -11.44
N THR A 136 -15.90 -9.25 -10.99
CA THR A 136 -17.14 -8.73 -11.58
C THR A 136 -16.93 -8.10 -12.96
N ALA A 137 -15.70 -7.77 -13.36
CA ALA A 137 -15.40 -7.25 -14.71
C ALA A 137 -15.77 -8.22 -15.84
N THR A 138 -16.07 -9.48 -15.49
CA THR A 138 -16.63 -10.50 -16.38
C THR A 138 -18.08 -10.22 -16.80
N TYR A 139 -18.86 -9.53 -15.98
CA TYR A 139 -20.28 -9.26 -16.22
C TYR A 139 -20.73 -7.83 -15.92
N LEU A 140 -19.88 -6.96 -15.37
CA LEU A 140 -20.22 -5.58 -15.00
C LEU A 140 -19.28 -4.60 -15.70
N THR A 141 -19.81 -3.49 -16.20
CA THR A 141 -19.07 -2.40 -16.84
C THR A 141 -19.44 -1.06 -16.21
N PHE A 142 -18.46 -0.21 -15.91
CA PHE A 142 -18.70 1.16 -15.46
C PHE A 142 -18.37 2.13 -16.59
N ASN A 143 -19.33 2.97 -16.97
CA ASN A 143 -19.20 3.83 -18.15
C ASN A 143 -18.75 5.25 -17.83
N ASN A 144 -19.08 5.76 -16.63
CA ASN A 144 -18.92 7.16 -16.27
C ASN A 144 -18.00 7.35 -15.06
N VAL A 145 -16.75 6.91 -15.17
CA VAL A 145 -15.72 7.10 -14.12
C VAL A 145 -14.73 8.18 -14.54
N THR A 146 -14.66 9.27 -13.78
CA THR A 146 -13.75 10.39 -14.04
C THR A 146 -12.77 10.57 -12.88
N LEU A 147 -11.48 10.61 -13.17
CA LEU A 147 -10.42 10.92 -12.22
C LEU A 147 -9.85 12.30 -12.53
N ILE A 148 -9.92 13.19 -11.55
CA ILE A 148 -9.39 14.55 -11.62
C ILE A 148 -8.18 14.66 -10.70
N SER A 149 -7.04 15.05 -11.26
CA SER A 149 -5.79 15.20 -10.51
C SER A 149 -4.90 16.23 -11.20
N PRO A 150 -4.12 17.06 -10.49
CA PRO A 150 -3.29 18.10 -11.12
C PRO A 150 -2.39 17.55 -12.24
N ASN A 151 -1.79 16.38 -12.02
CA ASN A 151 -0.93 15.71 -12.99
C ASN A 151 -1.62 14.54 -13.74
N GLY A 152 -2.90 14.25 -13.44
CA GLY A 152 -3.60 13.06 -13.92
C GLY A 152 -3.17 11.80 -13.17
N LEU A 153 -2.97 10.69 -13.90
CA LEU A 153 -2.45 9.45 -13.33
C LEU A 153 -0.97 9.62 -12.89
N PRO A 154 -0.52 8.94 -11.82
CA PRO A 154 0.77 9.19 -11.17
C PRO A 154 1.96 8.52 -11.90
N TYR A 155 1.99 8.60 -13.23
CA TYR A 155 3.14 8.17 -14.03
C TYR A 155 3.45 9.23 -15.09
N THR A 156 4.68 9.24 -15.59
CA THR A 156 5.10 10.24 -16.59
C THR A 156 5.58 9.57 -17.89
N ARG A 157 5.62 10.33 -18.99
CA ARG A 157 6.15 9.81 -20.26
C ARG A 157 7.66 9.50 -20.17
N HIS A 158 8.38 10.28 -19.37
CA HIS A 158 9.83 10.22 -19.23
C HIS A 158 10.21 10.27 -17.75
N THR A 159 9.92 9.21 -17.02
CA THR A 159 10.39 9.10 -15.63
C THR A 159 11.86 8.68 -15.62
N LYS A 160 12.72 9.45 -14.95
CA LYS A 160 14.10 9.05 -14.69
C LYS A 160 14.12 8.14 -13.46
N ARG A 161 14.88 7.05 -13.49
CA ARG A 161 15.01 6.12 -12.34
C ARG A 161 15.43 6.82 -11.05
N VAL A 162 16.27 7.85 -11.15
CA VAL A 162 16.71 8.66 -10.01
C VAL A 162 15.56 9.48 -9.39
N THR A 163 14.59 9.91 -10.19
CA THR A 163 13.43 10.64 -9.69
C THR A 163 12.53 9.74 -8.84
N GLU A 164 12.41 8.47 -9.21
CA GLU A 164 11.64 7.48 -8.43
C GLU A 164 12.32 7.16 -7.10
N SER A 165 13.64 7.37 -6.95
CA SER A 165 14.34 7.13 -5.69
C SER A 165 14.04 8.16 -4.60
N MET A 166 13.40 9.28 -4.94
CA MET A 166 12.91 10.28 -3.97
C MET A 166 11.62 9.87 -3.24
N PHE A 167 10.98 8.77 -3.65
CA PHE A 167 9.73 8.27 -3.08
C PHE A 167 9.90 6.86 -2.52
N LEU A 168 9.00 6.47 -1.61
CA LEU A 168 8.92 5.08 -1.17
C LEU A 168 8.63 4.17 -2.36
N ARG A 169 9.35 3.05 -2.43
CA ARG A 169 9.20 2.04 -3.48
C ARG A 169 8.03 1.12 -3.14
N SER A 170 7.19 0.90 -4.13
CA SER A 170 6.19 -0.15 -4.15
C SER A 170 6.10 -0.68 -5.58
N TYR A 171 6.09 -2.00 -5.77
CA TYR A 171 6.02 -2.58 -7.11
C TYR A 171 4.81 -2.06 -7.90
N VAL A 172 3.68 -1.87 -7.23
CA VAL A 172 2.43 -1.41 -7.84
C VAL A 172 2.40 0.08 -8.18
N THR A 173 3.37 0.86 -7.70
CA THR A 173 3.53 2.27 -8.05
C THR A 173 4.60 2.51 -9.11
N THR A 174 5.27 1.45 -9.59
CA THR A 174 6.26 1.58 -10.66
C THR A 174 5.61 2.01 -11.97
N ASP A 175 6.34 2.80 -12.77
CA ASP A 175 5.89 3.25 -14.09
C ASP A 175 5.48 2.07 -14.99
N LYS A 176 6.25 0.96 -14.92
CA LYS A 176 5.97 -0.29 -15.64
C LYS A 176 4.63 -0.89 -15.24
N TYR A 177 4.36 -1.01 -13.94
CA TYR A 177 3.10 -1.55 -13.43
C TYR A 177 1.91 -0.67 -13.83
N LEU A 178 2.00 0.64 -13.56
CA LEU A 178 0.92 1.58 -13.81
C LEU A 178 0.55 1.67 -15.30
N LYS A 179 1.53 1.55 -16.21
CA LYS A 179 1.32 1.51 -17.66
C LYS A 179 0.73 0.17 -18.14
N SER A 180 0.88 -0.90 -17.36
CA SER A 180 0.28 -2.20 -17.64
C SER A 180 -1.19 -2.30 -17.22
N VAL A 181 -1.62 -1.54 -16.21
CA VAL A 181 -3.03 -1.47 -15.82
C VAL A 181 -3.82 -0.61 -16.81
N PRO A 182 -4.96 -1.08 -17.35
CA PRO A 182 -5.69 -0.38 -18.41
C PRO A 182 -6.55 0.81 -17.95
N TYR A 183 -6.09 1.63 -17.00
CA TYR A 183 -6.88 2.75 -16.44
C TYR A 183 -7.45 3.67 -17.53
N SER A 184 -6.64 4.03 -18.53
CA SER A 184 -7.04 4.98 -19.59
C SER A 184 -8.16 4.48 -20.51
N TYR A 185 -8.53 3.20 -20.45
CA TYR A 185 -9.64 2.64 -21.22
C TYR A 185 -10.98 2.70 -20.48
N TYR A 186 -10.95 2.75 -19.14
CA TYR A 186 -12.14 2.70 -18.29
C TYR A 186 -12.35 3.98 -17.47
N VAL A 187 -11.34 4.85 -17.40
CA VAL A 187 -11.34 6.06 -16.58
C VAL A 187 -11.02 7.25 -17.46
N ASN A 188 -11.91 8.25 -17.44
CA ASN A 188 -11.65 9.56 -18.01
C ASN A 188 -10.68 10.32 -17.10
N VAL A 189 -9.43 10.47 -17.50
CA VAL A 189 -8.39 11.13 -16.70
C VAL A 189 -8.30 12.60 -17.09
N VAL A 190 -8.69 13.48 -16.17
CA VAL A 190 -8.67 14.93 -16.33
C VAL A 190 -7.49 15.51 -15.55
N GLN A 191 -6.61 16.24 -16.24
CA GLN A 191 -5.54 17.00 -15.61
C GLN A 191 -6.09 18.36 -15.17
N GLY A 192 -6.23 18.56 -13.86
CA GLY A 192 -6.77 19.79 -13.30
C GLY A 192 -6.80 19.81 -11.78
N THR A 193 -6.90 21.01 -11.21
CA THR A 193 -6.92 21.23 -9.77
C THR A 193 -8.33 21.63 -9.33
N LEU A 194 -8.81 21.03 -8.25
CA LEU A 194 -10.11 21.36 -7.64
C LEU A 194 -10.12 22.81 -7.15
N MET A 195 -11.18 23.55 -7.48
CA MET A 195 -11.40 24.92 -7.02
C MET A 195 -12.60 24.98 -6.07
N GLU A 196 -13.72 24.38 -6.46
CA GLU A 196 -14.99 24.46 -5.71
C GLU A 196 -15.79 23.16 -5.83
N ILE A 197 -16.59 22.88 -4.82
CA ILE A 197 -17.53 21.76 -4.77
C ILE A 197 -18.91 22.35 -4.50
N ASP A 198 -19.85 22.13 -5.40
CA ASP A 198 -21.27 22.44 -5.19
C ASP A 198 -22.01 21.16 -4.81
N LEU A 199 -22.48 21.09 -3.56
CA LEU A 199 -23.21 19.93 -3.04
C LEU A 199 -24.68 19.91 -3.48
N GLN A 200 -25.28 21.06 -3.80
CA GLN A 200 -26.70 21.16 -4.16
C GLN A 200 -26.91 20.72 -5.61
N GLU A 201 -26.14 21.29 -6.53
CA GLU A 201 -26.19 20.97 -7.97
C GLU A 201 -25.29 19.78 -8.35
N LYS A 202 -24.53 19.25 -7.39
CA LYS A 202 -23.67 18.07 -7.51
C LYS A 202 -22.66 18.19 -8.66
N TYR A 203 -21.83 19.22 -8.63
CA TYR A 203 -20.69 19.34 -9.53
C TYR A 203 -19.45 19.87 -8.82
N VAL A 204 -18.29 19.67 -9.46
CA VAL A 204 -17.03 20.26 -9.05
C VAL A 204 -16.50 21.18 -10.14
N THR A 205 -15.90 22.30 -9.73
CA THR A 205 -15.29 23.27 -10.63
C THR A 205 -13.77 23.16 -10.55
N LEU A 206 -13.11 23.15 -11.70
CA LEU A 206 -11.65 23.17 -11.78
C LEU A 206 -11.10 24.59 -11.92
N THR A 207 -9.81 24.76 -11.65
CA THR A 207 -9.10 26.03 -11.90
C THR A 207 -9.14 26.48 -13.36
N SER A 208 -9.41 25.56 -14.30
CA SER A 208 -9.61 25.89 -15.72
C SER A 208 -11.00 26.44 -16.05
N GLY A 209 -11.93 26.48 -15.08
CA GLY A 209 -13.33 26.83 -15.28
C GLY A 209 -14.22 25.68 -15.75
N ASN A 210 -13.67 24.48 -15.96
CA ASN A 210 -14.46 23.31 -16.36
C ASN A 210 -15.26 22.76 -15.17
N CYS A 211 -16.52 22.41 -15.40
CA CYS A 211 -17.41 21.81 -14.41
C CYS A 211 -17.64 20.31 -14.70
N PHE A 212 -17.65 19.49 -13.65
CA PHE A 212 -17.91 18.05 -13.74
C PHE A 212 -19.01 17.64 -12.77
N TYR A 213 -20.15 17.21 -13.32
CA TYR A 213 -21.28 16.71 -12.54
C TYR A 213 -21.05 15.30 -12.06
N TYR A 214 -21.52 15.00 -10.84
CA TYR A 214 -21.37 13.71 -10.21
C TYR A 214 -22.69 13.19 -9.64
N ASP A 215 -22.82 11.86 -9.62
CA ASP A 215 -23.82 11.18 -8.79
C ASP A 215 -23.16 10.73 -7.48
N LEU A 216 -21.87 10.37 -7.55
CA LEU A 216 -21.00 10.08 -6.40
C LEU A 216 -19.65 10.79 -6.55
N LEU A 217 -19.25 11.54 -5.51
CA LEU A 217 -17.98 12.25 -5.43
C LEU A 217 -17.05 11.57 -4.42
N PHE A 218 -15.79 11.36 -4.79
CA PHE A 218 -14.77 10.75 -3.94
C PHE A 218 -13.57 11.67 -3.74
N LEU A 219 -13.24 11.98 -2.49
CA LEU A 219 -12.16 12.86 -2.09
C LEU A 219 -10.92 12.06 -1.63
N PHE A 220 -9.95 11.87 -2.53
CA PHE A 220 -8.73 11.06 -2.34
C PHE A 220 -7.42 11.84 -2.53
N PHE A 221 -7.41 13.16 -2.28
CA PHE A 221 -6.23 14.02 -2.45
C PHE A 221 -5.15 13.83 -1.36
N GLY A 222 -5.39 13.04 -0.32
CA GLY A 222 -4.38 12.66 0.68
C GLY A 222 -3.78 13.84 1.48
N LYS A 223 -2.60 13.61 2.05
CA LYS A 223 -1.78 14.64 2.70
C LYS A 223 -0.43 14.70 2.00
N GLN A 224 0.10 15.91 1.85
CA GLN A 224 1.31 16.20 1.09
C GLN A 224 2.19 17.20 1.85
N TYR A 225 3.46 17.33 1.50
CA TYR A 225 4.33 18.39 2.01
C TYR A 225 3.80 19.76 1.59
N GLN A 226 3.87 20.71 2.52
CA GLN A 226 3.30 22.04 2.37
C GLN A 226 4.34 23.11 2.61
N HIS A 227 4.04 24.33 2.18
CA HIS A 227 4.84 25.52 2.47
C HIS A 227 5.05 25.69 4.00
N PRO A 228 6.19 26.23 4.47
CA PRO A 228 6.40 26.50 5.90
C PRO A 228 5.30 27.35 6.55
N ASN A 229 4.66 28.24 5.79
CA ASN A 229 3.57 29.10 6.26
C ASN A 229 2.17 28.46 6.14
N HIS A 230 2.10 27.17 5.82
CA HIS A 230 0.82 26.45 5.66
C HIS A 230 -0.08 26.60 6.87
N MET A 231 -1.32 27.07 6.63
CA MET A 231 -2.38 27.34 7.60
C MET A 231 -2.02 28.27 8.77
N VAL A 232 -0.86 28.94 8.75
CA VAL A 232 -0.42 29.79 9.87
C VAL A 232 -1.42 30.92 10.15
N GLN A 233 -1.86 31.61 9.12
CA GLN A 233 -2.85 32.70 9.25
C GLN A 233 -4.20 32.21 9.77
N LEU A 234 -4.63 31.01 9.36
CA LEU A 234 -5.90 30.41 9.83
C LEU A 234 -5.81 30.02 11.31
N LEU A 235 -4.69 29.43 11.72
CA LEU A 235 -4.46 29.05 13.11
C LEU A 235 -4.32 30.27 14.03
N GLN A 236 -3.69 31.34 13.55
CA GLN A 236 -3.61 32.62 14.27
C GLN A 236 -5.01 33.21 14.50
N ARG A 237 -5.85 33.27 13.46
CA ARG A 237 -7.24 33.73 13.58
C ARG A 237 -8.07 32.87 14.54
N ASP A 238 -7.93 31.55 14.49
CA ASP A 238 -8.65 30.64 15.40
C ASP A 238 -8.22 30.83 16.86
N MET A 239 -6.93 31.06 17.12
CA MET A 239 -6.42 31.39 18.46
C MET A 239 -6.92 32.76 18.94
N GLU A 240 -6.92 33.78 18.09
CA GLU A 240 -7.45 35.11 18.41
C GLU A 240 -8.95 35.05 18.75
N TYR A 241 -9.72 34.27 17.99
CA TYR A 241 -11.15 34.03 18.23
C TYR A 241 -11.39 33.30 19.56
N LYS A 242 -10.69 32.18 19.80
CA LYS A 242 -10.83 31.38 21.04
C LYS A 242 -10.43 32.14 22.29
N ASN A 243 -9.46 33.05 22.19
CA ASN A 243 -8.99 33.84 23.32
C ASN A 243 -9.83 35.12 23.54
N ASN A 244 -10.96 35.30 22.84
CA ASN A 244 -11.82 36.49 22.93
C ASN A 244 -11.06 37.83 22.78
N LEU A 245 -9.94 37.86 22.05
CA LEU A 245 -9.23 39.11 21.74
C LEU A 245 -9.90 39.90 20.60
N SER A 246 -10.95 39.35 20.00
CA SER A 246 -11.79 40.04 19.02
C SER A 246 -12.86 40.91 19.69
N THR A 247 -12.46 42.02 20.34
CA THR A 247 -13.23 43.25 20.10
C THR A 247 -13.29 43.42 18.59
N THR A 248 -14.48 43.44 17.99
CA THR A 248 -14.66 43.85 16.59
C THR A 248 -13.84 45.12 16.39
N PRO A 249 -12.72 45.11 15.66
CA PRO A 249 -11.93 46.32 15.52
C PRO A 249 -12.83 47.32 14.82
N TYR A 250 -12.93 48.54 15.33
CA TYR A 250 -13.51 49.64 14.55
C TYR A 250 -12.58 49.87 13.36
N ILE A 251 -12.88 49.24 12.22
CA ILE A 251 -12.07 49.32 11.01
C ILE A 251 -12.58 50.52 10.20
N SER A 252 -11.72 51.52 9.97
CA SER A 252 -12.05 52.67 9.12
C SER A 252 -12.51 52.20 7.75
N LEU A 253 -13.55 52.84 7.20
CA LEU A 253 -14.10 52.52 5.86
C LEU A 253 -13.04 52.57 4.74
N ASP A 254 -11.95 53.31 4.98
CA ASP A 254 -10.84 53.56 4.05
C ASP A 254 -9.87 52.37 3.95
N LYS A 255 -9.96 51.40 4.88
CA LYS A 255 -9.22 50.15 4.78
C LYS A 255 -10.08 49.16 3.98
N PRO A 256 -9.65 48.75 2.77
CA PRO A 256 -10.42 47.79 1.98
C PRO A 256 -10.70 46.54 2.82
N ARG A 257 -11.96 46.11 2.86
CA ARG A 257 -12.30 44.77 3.34
C ARG A 257 -11.61 43.79 2.41
N PHE A 258 -10.49 43.23 2.82
CA PHE A 258 -10.13 41.91 2.33
C PHE A 258 -11.26 41.01 2.82
N SER A 259 -12.10 40.55 1.90
CA SER A 259 -13.37 39.91 2.27
C SER A 259 -13.12 38.79 3.29
N ASP A 260 -13.92 38.73 4.34
CA ASP A 260 -13.87 37.66 5.35
C ASP A 260 -14.06 36.25 4.73
N THR A 261 -14.42 36.20 3.44
CA THR A 261 -14.63 35.03 2.58
C THR A 261 -13.43 34.66 1.70
N GLU A 262 -12.48 35.56 1.47
CA GLU A 262 -11.26 35.28 0.73
C GLU A 262 -10.17 34.98 1.74
N ILE A 263 -10.05 33.70 2.08
CA ILE A 263 -8.76 33.15 2.47
C ILE A 263 -7.82 33.55 1.33
N GLN A 264 -7.08 34.66 1.51
CA GLN A 264 -6.01 35.03 0.60
C GLN A 264 -5.15 33.78 0.52
N ILE A 265 -4.99 33.25 -0.69
CA ILE A 265 -4.03 32.19 -0.96
C ILE A 265 -2.67 32.87 -0.75
N ALA A 266 -2.26 32.99 0.50
CA ALA A 266 -0.99 33.55 0.88
C ALA A 266 0.06 32.58 0.36
N ASN A 267 0.58 32.90 -0.83
CA ASN A 267 1.77 32.39 -1.48
C ASN A 267 2.05 30.90 -1.19
N ASP A 268 1.33 30.03 -1.90
CA ASP A 268 1.83 28.67 -2.22
C ASP A 268 3.06 28.75 -3.16
N GLU A 269 3.38 29.95 -3.65
CA GLU A 269 4.55 30.22 -4.48
C GLU A 269 5.80 30.22 -3.60
N THR A 270 6.68 29.28 -3.89
CA THR A 270 8.04 29.23 -3.37
C THR A 270 9.00 29.86 -4.38
N PRO A 271 10.14 30.42 -3.92
CA PRO A 271 11.27 30.77 -4.78
C PRO A 271 11.59 29.65 -5.77
N GLU A 272 12.08 29.97 -6.97
CA GLU A 272 12.30 28.97 -8.04
C GLU A 272 13.24 27.84 -7.61
N ASN A 273 14.18 28.13 -6.71
CA ASN A 273 15.16 27.19 -6.17
C ASN A 273 14.81 26.62 -4.79
N VAL A 274 13.54 26.76 -4.37
CA VAL A 274 12.96 26.08 -3.20
C VAL A 274 12.00 25.00 -3.69
N PHE A 275 12.23 23.77 -3.25
CA PHE A 275 11.52 22.59 -3.76
C PHE A 275 10.72 21.91 -2.65
N ILE A 276 9.41 21.81 -2.86
CA ILE A 276 8.49 20.97 -2.08
C ILE A 276 8.06 19.82 -2.99
N VAL A 277 8.59 18.63 -2.73
CA VAL A 277 8.47 17.49 -3.64
C VAL A 277 7.34 16.57 -3.18
N ASN A 278 6.22 16.58 -3.91
CA ASN A 278 5.06 15.71 -3.67
C ASN A 278 4.76 14.75 -4.82
N SER A 279 5.30 15.03 -6.01
CA SER A 279 5.06 14.28 -7.23
C SER A 279 6.35 14.06 -8.03
N VAL A 280 6.33 13.02 -8.86
CA VAL A 280 7.43 12.70 -9.79
C VAL A 280 7.72 13.89 -10.73
N VAL A 281 6.71 14.69 -11.07
CA VAL A 281 6.87 15.88 -11.92
C VAL A 281 7.68 16.96 -11.21
N GLU A 282 7.38 17.26 -9.95
CA GLU A 282 8.13 18.22 -9.13
C GLU A 282 9.55 17.73 -8.84
N ALA A 283 9.71 16.44 -8.53
CA ALA A 283 11.00 15.81 -8.34
C ALA A 283 11.89 15.92 -9.59
N ASN A 284 11.33 15.67 -10.79
CA ASN A 284 12.05 15.85 -12.05
C ASN A 284 12.54 17.29 -12.24
N LYS A 285 11.67 18.28 -11.99
CA LYS A 285 12.03 19.70 -12.10
C LYS A 285 13.15 20.08 -11.14
N ALA A 286 13.04 19.65 -9.88
CA ALA A 286 14.03 19.95 -8.85
C ALA A 286 15.40 19.33 -9.17
N LEU A 287 15.43 18.06 -9.59
CA LEU A 287 16.66 17.38 -9.97
C LEU A 287 17.29 18.01 -11.23
N ASP A 288 16.50 18.42 -12.22
CA ASP A 288 17.01 19.08 -13.42
C ASP A 288 17.58 20.48 -13.14
N TYR A 289 17.05 21.18 -12.14
CA TYR A 289 17.62 22.42 -11.64
C TYR A 289 18.99 22.18 -10.99
N VAL A 290 19.06 21.25 -10.04
CA VAL A 290 20.27 20.97 -9.26
C VAL A 290 21.36 20.27 -10.07
N LYS A 291 21.00 19.55 -11.13
CA LYS A 291 21.97 18.89 -12.02
C LYS A 291 22.97 19.87 -12.66
N LYS A 292 22.60 21.16 -12.76
CA LYS A 292 23.48 22.22 -13.26
C LYS A 292 24.65 22.52 -12.32
N PHE A 293 24.59 22.07 -11.06
CA PHE A 293 25.61 22.32 -10.03
C PHE A 293 26.70 21.23 -9.99
N VAL A 294 26.55 20.17 -10.78
CA VAL A 294 27.52 19.07 -10.82
C VAL A 294 28.87 19.60 -11.34
N GLY A 295 29.89 19.55 -10.47
CA GLY A 295 31.24 20.07 -10.75
C GLY A 295 31.51 21.50 -10.24
N ASP A 296 30.53 22.15 -9.59
CA ASP A 296 30.71 23.48 -8.98
C ASP A 296 30.65 23.38 -7.44
N ASP A 297 31.82 23.51 -6.80
CA ASP A 297 31.96 23.43 -5.34
C ASP A 297 31.43 24.67 -4.59
N SER A 298 31.08 25.74 -5.31
CA SER A 298 30.45 26.92 -4.68
C SER A 298 28.97 26.71 -4.38
N LYS A 299 28.31 25.76 -5.07
CA LYS A 299 26.85 25.58 -5.03
C LYS A 299 26.45 24.57 -3.97
N LYS A 300 25.96 25.06 -2.84
CA LYS A 300 25.45 24.23 -1.73
C LYS A 300 23.96 23.93 -1.88
N VAL A 301 23.56 22.72 -1.54
CA VAL A 301 22.16 22.28 -1.54
C VAL A 301 21.76 21.87 -0.13
N ILE A 302 20.70 22.48 0.40
CA ILE A 302 20.17 22.13 1.72
C ILE A 302 18.96 21.22 1.55
N VAL A 303 18.92 20.12 2.32
CA VAL A 303 17.75 19.24 2.47
C VAL A 303 17.29 19.31 3.92
N TYR A 304 16.05 19.74 4.15
CA TYR A 304 15.49 19.90 5.50
C TYR A 304 14.33 18.94 5.75
N GLY A 305 14.35 18.25 6.89
CA GLY A 305 13.21 17.49 7.40
C GLY A 305 13.61 16.26 8.23
N SER A 306 12.66 15.76 9.03
CA SER A 306 12.82 14.57 9.88
C SER A 306 12.07 13.35 9.34
N THR A 307 11.72 13.34 8.06
CA THR A 307 10.96 12.27 7.41
C THR A 307 11.88 11.41 6.54
N ILE A 308 11.42 10.19 6.21
CA ILE A 308 12.22 9.28 5.38
C ILE A 308 12.51 9.87 4.01
N HIS A 309 11.59 10.67 3.46
CA HIS A 309 11.72 11.35 2.18
C HIS A 309 12.90 12.33 2.13
N ALA A 310 13.31 12.91 3.27
CA ALA A 310 14.50 13.76 3.30
C ALA A 310 15.77 12.94 3.03
N TYR A 311 15.89 11.74 3.61
CA TYR A 311 16.99 10.81 3.31
C TYR A 311 16.93 10.32 1.85
N LEU A 312 15.73 10.08 1.31
CA LEU A 312 15.55 9.71 -0.10
C LEU A 312 16.00 10.82 -1.05
N CYS A 313 15.72 12.07 -0.69
CA CYS A 313 16.19 13.23 -1.43
C CYS A 313 17.72 13.31 -1.42
N VAL A 314 18.37 13.11 -0.26
CA VAL A 314 19.84 13.05 -0.17
C VAL A 314 20.38 11.92 -1.06
N ASN A 315 19.78 10.73 -1.04
CA ASN A 315 20.16 9.64 -1.92
C ASN A 315 20.04 10.00 -3.40
N ALA A 316 18.94 10.64 -3.82
CA ALA A 316 18.75 11.06 -5.20
C ALA A 316 19.79 12.13 -5.64
N LEU A 317 20.18 13.03 -4.73
CA LEU A 317 21.25 14.02 -4.99
C LEU A 317 22.62 13.36 -5.18
N LEU A 318 22.91 12.29 -4.42
CA LEU A 318 24.12 11.48 -4.60
C LEU A 318 24.08 10.70 -5.93
N ASP A 319 22.91 10.19 -6.32
CA ASP A 319 22.70 9.45 -7.57
C ASP A 319 22.94 10.33 -8.82
N ILE A 320 22.58 11.62 -8.78
CA ILE A 320 22.90 12.59 -9.86
C ILE A 320 24.37 13.05 -9.87
N LYS A 321 25.22 12.50 -8.98
CA LYS A 321 26.66 12.79 -8.85
C LYS A 321 26.97 14.20 -8.37
N LEU A 322 26.12 14.77 -7.51
CA LEU A 322 26.48 15.97 -6.77
C LEU A 322 27.59 15.64 -5.76
N ASN A 323 28.57 16.53 -5.60
CA ASN A 323 29.64 16.36 -4.61
C ASN A 323 29.00 16.27 -3.20
N PRO A 324 29.24 15.19 -2.43
CA PRO A 324 28.63 15.02 -1.11
C PRO A 324 28.90 16.18 -0.15
N GLU A 325 30.07 16.82 -0.24
CA GLU A 325 30.46 17.96 0.62
C GLU A 325 29.61 19.22 0.37
N ASN A 326 28.93 19.29 -0.78
CA ASN A 326 28.00 20.37 -1.16
C ASN A 326 26.57 20.10 -0.67
N ILE A 327 26.29 18.90 -0.13
CA ILE A 327 24.99 18.53 0.41
C ILE A 327 25.00 18.82 1.92
N ILE A 328 24.04 19.61 2.36
CA ILE A 328 23.80 19.90 3.77
C ILE A 328 22.43 19.34 4.16
N PHE A 329 22.43 18.34 5.04
CA PHE A 329 21.21 17.74 5.57
C PHE A 329 20.90 18.33 6.96
N VAL A 330 19.72 18.91 7.11
CA VAL A 330 19.25 19.52 8.37
C VAL A 330 18.03 18.74 8.88
N GLU A 331 18.20 18.05 10.00
CA GLU A 331 17.18 17.20 10.58
C GLU A 331 16.50 17.88 11.79
N SER A 332 15.18 18.04 11.72
CA SER A 332 14.34 18.57 12.79
C SER A 332 13.95 17.52 13.84
N PHE A 333 14.94 16.74 14.29
CA PHE A 333 14.80 15.72 15.33
C PHE A 333 15.70 16.04 16.54
N PRO A 334 15.20 15.93 17.79
CA PRO A 334 13.86 15.51 18.21
C PRO A 334 12.76 16.51 17.80
N PRO A 335 11.46 16.15 17.80
CA PRO A 335 10.39 17.11 17.49
C PRO A 335 10.25 18.21 18.57
N GLU A 336 9.85 19.43 18.19
CA GLU A 336 9.62 20.54 19.14
C GLU A 336 8.42 20.31 20.07
N HIS A 337 7.35 19.69 19.55
CA HIS A 337 6.11 19.53 20.31
C HIS A 337 6.27 18.44 21.39
N PRO A 338 5.96 18.74 22.66
CA PRO A 338 6.16 17.82 23.78
C PRO A 338 5.28 16.56 23.69
N GLU A 339 4.14 16.63 22.99
CA GLU A 339 3.23 15.50 22.77
C GLU A 339 3.73 14.52 21.69
N LYS A 340 4.73 14.90 20.87
CA LYS A 340 5.29 14.01 19.86
C LYS A 340 6.33 13.11 20.49
N ALA A 341 6.23 11.81 20.21
CA ALA A 341 7.23 10.84 20.62
C ALA A 341 8.62 11.24 20.09
N ARG A 342 9.63 11.24 20.97
CA ARG A 342 11.04 11.50 20.63
C ARG A 342 11.70 10.25 20.05
N VAL A 343 11.16 9.80 18.93
CA VAL A 343 11.58 8.58 18.23
C VAL A 343 12.05 8.98 16.83
N SER A 344 13.23 8.50 16.44
CA SER A 344 13.75 8.80 15.10
C SER A 344 12.87 8.17 14.02
N VAL A 345 13.05 8.59 12.76
CA VAL A 345 12.20 8.12 11.66
C VAL A 345 12.22 6.60 11.49
N PHE A 346 13.36 5.97 11.78
CA PHE A 346 13.56 4.52 11.65
C PHE A 346 13.02 3.74 12.85
N ASP A 347 12.83 4.38 14.01
CA ASP A 347 12.40 3.72 15.26
C ASP A 347 13.25 2.47 15.57
N ASN A 348 14.55 2.55 15.26
CA ASN A 348 15.51 1.48 15.43
C ASN A 348 16.92 2.10 15.51
N GLU A 349 17.57 1.95 16.66
CA GLU A 349 18.86 2.58 16.94
C GLU A 349 19.97 2.08 16.00
N THR A 350 20.05 0.76 15.77
CA THR A 350 21.04 0.16 14.86
C THR A 350 20.91 0.74 13.45
N VAL A 351 19.68 0.88 12.94
CA VAL A 351 19.42 1.46 11.63
C VAL A 351 19.78 2.95 11.61
N ASP A 352 19.35 3.73 12.60
CA ASP A 352 19.65 5.17 12.71
C ASP A 352 21.16 5.41 12.69
N GLN A 353 21.90 4.71 13.55
CA GLN A 353 23.36 4.84 13.65
C GLN A 353 24.06 4.43 12.35
N THR A 354 23.62 3.34 11.72
CA THR A 354 24.20 2.90 10.44
C THR A 354 24.02 3.94 9.35
N VAL A 355 22.82 4.54 9.24
CA VAL A 355 22.53 5.57 8.24
C VAL A 355 23.33 6.84 8.49
N ILE A 356 23.45 7.28 9.74
CA ILE A 356 24.26 8.46 10.09
C ILE A 356 25.75 8.21 9.79
N ASN A 357 26.30 7.06 10.19
CA ASN A 357 27.69 6.70 9.89
C ASN A 357 27.96 6.69 8.38
N VAL A 358 27.00 6.25 7.57
CA VAL A 358 27.12 6.30 6.10
C VAL A 358 27.13 7.72 5.58
N LEU A 359 26.28 8.62 6.09
CA LEU A 359 26.30 10.03 5.72
C LEU A 359 27.64 10.71 6.06
N ASP A 360 28.18 10.42 7.24
CA ASP A 360 29.48 10.94 7.69
C ASP A 360 30.64 10.40 6.82
N ASN A 361 30.62 9.10 6.50
CA ASN A 361 31.61 8.48 5.61
C ASN A 361 31.56 9.05 4.18
N LEU A 362 30.37 9.40 3.72
CA LEU A 362 30.18 10.08 2.44
C LEU A 362 30.56 11.57 2.50
N LYS A 363 30.84 12.13 3.69
CA LYS A 363 31.12 13.54 3.96
C LYS A 363 29.95 14.50 3.69
N VAL A 364 28.73 14.02 3.84
CA VAL A 364 27.53 14.88 3.83
C VAL A 364 27.47 15.64 5.15
N LYS A 365 27.26 16.95 5.13
CA LYS A 365 27.18 17.75 6.36
C LYS A 365 25.81 17.59 7.02
N VAL A 366 25.75 17.00 8.21
CA VAL A 366 24.49 16.75 8.94
C VAL A 366 24.36 17.66 10.16
N TYR A 367 23.23 18.36 10.28
CA TYR A 367 22.85 19.15 11.45
C TYR A 367 21.57 18.59 12.06
N ARG A 368 21.64 18.01 13.26
CA ARG A 368 20.46 17.51 13.99
C ARG A 368 19.96 18.53 15.02
N SER A 369 18.69 18.43 15.39
CA SER A 369 18.04 19.32 16.38
C SER A 369 17.99 20.78 15.96
N PHE A 370 17.84 21.02 14.66
CA PHE A 370 17.65 22.35 14.07
C PHE A 370 16.29 22.42 13.36
N TYR A 371 15.55 23.48 13.64
CA TYR A 371 14.20 23.72 13.13
C TYR A 371 14.19 24.93 12.22
N PHE A 372 13.52 24.78 11.08
CA PHE A 372 13.42 25.84 10.08
C PHE A 372 12.68 27.06 10.65
N LYS A 373 13.29 28.24 10.51
CA LYS A 373 12.71 29.52 10.93
C LYS A 373 12.26 30.36 9.74
N SER A 374 13.19 30.65 8.85
CA SER A 374 13.00 31.58 7.72
C SER A 374 14.03 31.33 6.63
N TRP A 375 13.82 31.93 5.46
CA TRP A 375 14.83 32.04 4.43
C TRP A 375 14.96 33.48 3.96
N SER A 376 16.11 33.81 3.37
CA SER A 376 16.38 35.10 2.74
C SER A 376 16.45 34.92 1.22
N VAL A 377 15.74 35.77 0.49
CA VAL A 377 15.70 35.78 -0.98
C VAL A 377 16.36 37.03 -1.56
N THR A 378 16.80 36.93 -2.82
CA THR A 378 17.21 38.09 -3.62
C THR A 378 15.99 38.87 -4.12
N ILE A 379 16.23 39.99 -4.82
CA ILE A 379 15.20 40.77 -5.51
C ILE A 379 14.48 39.91 -6.58
N ASP A 380 15.20 38.98 -7.19
CA ASP A 380 14.69 38.06 -8.21
C ASP A 380 13.98 36.82 -7.62
N ASP A 381 13.64 36.83 -6.33
CA ASP A 381 12.99 35.73 -5.60
C ASP A 381 13.76 34.40 -5.67
N VAL A 382 15.07 34.46 -5.44
CA VAL A 382 15.97 33.29 -5.38
C VAL A 382 16.50 33.15 -3.95
N ILE A 383 16.37 31.98 -3.34
CA ILE A 383 16.92 31.74 -1.98
C ILE A 383 18.45 31.85 -2.00
N THR A 384 18.99 32.56 -1.00
CA THR A 384 20.44 32.69 -0.76
C THR A 384 20.85 32.07 0.57
N HIS A 385 20.00 32.21 1.59
CA HIS A 385 20.27 31.71 2.93
C HIS A 385 19.02 31.09 3.55
N ALA A 386 19.21 30.04 4.35
CA ALA A 386 18.19 29.47 5.20
C ALA A 386 18.62 29.56 6.67
N ASP A 387 17.67 29.95 7.52
CA ASP A 387 17.85 30.16 8.95
C ASP A 387 17.20 29.03 9.75
N PHE A 388 17.97 28.48 10.69
CA PHE A 388 17.52 27.42 11.58
C PHE A 388 17.77 27.78 13.03
N LEU A 389 16.86 27.34 13.90
CA LEU A 389 16.95 27.50 15.34
C LEU A 389 17.12 26.15 16.01
N SER A 390 17.97 26.09 17.02
CA SER A 390 18.08 25.00 17.97
C SER A 390 17.91 25.57 19.38
N TYR A 391 17.68 24.71 20.37
CA TYR A 391 17.73 25.11 21.78
C TYR A 391 19.09 25.70 22.17
N SER A 392 20.16 25.29 21.50
CA SER A 392 21.54 25.70 21.82
C SER A 392 22.11 26.78 20.90
N GLY A 393 21.36 27.27 19.91
CA GLY A 393 21.88 28.32 19.02
C GLY A 393 21.09 28.57 17.75
N TYR A 394 21.63 29.48 16.93
CA TYR A 394 21.11 29.88 15.63
C TYR A 394 22.10 29.49 14.54
N LEU A 395 21.58 28.95 13.44
CA LEU A 395 22.37 28.48 12.31
C LEU A 395 21.88 29.15 11.03
N LYS A 396 22.76 29.92 10.40
CA LYS A 396 22.50 30.56 9.09
C LYS A 396 23.36 29.88 8.04
N LEU A 397 22.71 29.28 7.04
CA LEU A 397 23.38 28.50 5.99
C LEU A 397 23.12 29.12 4.62
N GLU A 398 24.19 29.34 3.86
CA GLU A 398 24.12 29.70 2.44
C GLU A 398 23.74 28.49 1.59
N CYS A 399 22.83 28.70 0.63
CA CYS A 399 22.43 27.66 -0.31
C CYS A 399 22.06 28.22 -1.69
N SER A 400 22.28 27.40 -2.71
CA SER A 400 21.82 27.63 -4.09
C SER A 400 20.53 26.88 -4.41
N ALA A 401 20.15 25.89 -3.59
CA ALA A 401 18.86 25.20 -3.64
C ALA A 401 18.44 24.70 -2.25
N PHE A 402 17.14 24.66 -1.99
CA PHE A 402 16.57 24.21 -0.71
C PHE A 402 15.41 23.23 -0.91
N PHE A 403 15.53 22.02 -0.38
CA PHE A 403 14.47 21.01 -0.36
C PHE A 403 13.79 21.00 1.00
N TYR A 404 12.47 21.23 1.03
CA TYR A 404 11.71 21.35 2.26
C TYR A 404 10.75 20.17 2.48
N TYR A 405 11.07 19.30 3.45
CA TYR A 405 10.25 18.17 3.92
C TYR A 405 9.78 18.38 5.37
N GLY A 406 9.26 19.57 5.68
CA GLY A 406 8.84 19.95 7.04
C GLY A 406 7.38 19.65 7.34
N LYS A 407 6.48 20.56 6.96
CA LYS A 407 5.04 20.47 7.26
C LYS A 407 4.32 19.53 6.28
N ILE A 408 3.45 18.67 6.81
CA ILE A 408 2.56 17.79 6.04
C ILE A 408 1.12 18.18 6.33
N GLY A 409 0.33 18.40 5.28
CA GLY A 409 -1.06 18.82 5.39
C GLY A 409 -1.87 18.55 4.13
N VAL A 410 -3.14 18.92 4.15
CA VAL A 410 -4.00 18.91 2.95
C VAL A 410 -3.65 20.10 2.06
N ASN A 411 -3.70 19.92 0.74
CA ASN A 411 -3.52 21.00 -0.22
C ASN A 411 -4.44 22.20 0.10
N MET A 412 -3.90 23.42 0.07
CA MET A 412 -4.63 24.62 0.50
C MET A 412 -5.88 24.87 -0.35
N ARG A 413 -5.80 24.69 -1.68
CA ARG A 413 -6.96 24.85 -2.57
C ARG A 413 -8.05 23.81 -2.28
N ALA A 414 -7.66 22.55 -2.08
CA ALA A 414 -8.61 21.51 -1.68
C ALA A 414 -9.26 21.82 -0.33
N PHE A 415 -8.49 22.29 0.66
CA PHE A 415 -9.02 22.73 1.96
C PHE A 415 -10.04 23.86 1.80
N ILE A 416 -9.74 24.89 1.01
CA ILE A 416 -10.67 26.00 0.73
C ILE A 416 -11.95 25.48 0.07
N ALA A 417 -11.85 24.59 -0.93
CA ALA A 417 -13.00 24.02 -1.62
C ALA A 417 -13.93 23.26 -0.66
N ILE A 418 -13.37 22.46 0.25
CA ILE A 418 -14.11 21.69 1.26
C ILE A 418 -14.79 22.62 2.27
N HIS A 419 -14.06 23.64 2.72
CA HIS A 419 -14.60 24.60 3.68
C HIS A 419 -15.75 25.41 3.07
N LYS A 420 -15.58 25.90 1.82
CA LYS A 420 -16.61 26.66 1.11
C LYS A 420 -17.85 25.84 0.80
N SER A 421 -17.69 24.54 0.53
CA SER A 421 -18.83 23.65 0.27
C SER A 421 -19.63 23.27 1.51
N GLY A 422 -19.16 23.61 2.72
CA GLY A 422 -19.83 23.27 3.98
C GLY A 422 -19.56 21.84 4.48
N LEU A 423 -18.60 21.13 3.88
CA LEU A 423 -18.17 19.83 4.38
C LEU A 423 -17.39 19.96 5.70
N ALA A 424 -17.71 19.11 6.67
CA ALA A 424 -17.04 19.12 7.96
C ALA A 424 -15.56 18.73 7.86
N TYR A 425 -14.68 19.54 8.46
CA TYR A 425 -13.23 19.32 8.48
C TYR A 425 -12.64 19.54 9.89
N ASP A 426 -11.99 18.52 10.44
CA ASP A 426 -11.31 18.57 11.76
C ASP A 426 -9.96 17.83 11.66
N GLY A 427 -8.93 18.51 11.16
CA GLY A 427 -7.62 17.90 10.85
C GLY A 427 -7.63 16.89 9.68
N GLY A 428 -8.80 16.73 9.06
CA GLY A 428 -9.14 15.89 7.93
C GLY A 428 -10.65 15.97 7.64
N VAL A 429 -11.07 15.54 6.46
CA VAL A 429 -12.48 15.44 6.09
C VAL A 429 -13.17 14.46 7.03
N VAL A 430 -14.24 14.90 7.68
CA VAL A 430 -14.95 14.10 8.68
C VAL A 430 -15.83 13.06 7.98
N ILE A 431 -15.65 11.79 8.35
CA ILE A 431 -16.35 10.66 7.75
C ILE A 431 -17.06 9.76 8.76
N ASP A 432 -18.04 9.00 8.28
CA ASP A 432 -18.69 7.91 9.00
C ASP A 432 -17.94 6.56 8.85
N HIS A 433 -18.51 5.50 9.40
CA HIS A 433 -17.93 4.14 9.35
C HIS A 433 -17.90 3.54 7.94
N GLU A 434 -18.69 4.07 7.00
CA GLU A 434 -18.77 3.68 5.58
C GLU A 434 -17.98 4.63 4.67
N CYS A 435 -17.17 5.54 5.25
CA CYS A 435 -16.39 6.55 4.54
C CYS A 435 -17.21 7.64 3.84
N ARG A 436 -18.49 7.82 4.21
CA ARG A 436 -19.31 8.95 3.76
C ARG A 436 -19.02 10.19 4.57
N THR A 437 -19.12 11.35 3.96
CA THR A 437 -19.18 12.63 4.67
C THR A 437 -20.60 12.88 5.20
N LEU A 438 -20.88 14.09 5.69
CA LEU A 438 -22.24 14.48 6.06
C LEU A 438 -23.19 14.46 4.84
N ASP A 439 -22.67 14.71 3.64
CA ASP A 439 -23.41 14.52 2.40
C ASP A 439 -23.38 13.04 1.98
N PRO A 440 -24.54 12.38 1.77
CA PRO A 440 -24.61 10.96 1.41
C PRO A 440 -23.97 10.58 0.07
N TYR A 441 -23.77 11.53 -0.83
CA TYR A 441 -23.21 11.34 -2.18
C TYR A 441 -21.72 11.69 -2.24
N VAL A 442 -21.14 12.20 -1.14
CA VAL A 442 -19.73 12.55 -1.06
C VAL A 442 -19.02 11.63 -0.08
N TYR A 443 -17.99 10.96 -0.57
CA TYR A 443 -17.13 10.04 0.17
C TYR A 443 -15.72 10.61 0.28
N ALA A 444 -15.01 10.24 1.33
CA ALA A 444 -13.59 10.57 1.48
C ALA A 444 -12.85 9.38 2.08
N ALA A 445 -11.62 9.13 1.63
CA ALA A 445 -10.79 8.05 2.17
C ALA A 445 -9.30 8.36 2.10
N GLY A 446 -8.51 7.63 2.88
CA GLY A 446 -7.06 7.80 2.97
C GLY A 446 -6.63 8.87 3.99
N PRO A 447 -5.34 9.29 3.98
CA PRO A 447 -4.74 10.10 5.03
C PRO A 447 -5.37 11.49 5.26
N CYS A 448 -6.18 11.98 4.30
CA CYS A 448 -6.91 13.24 4.41
C CYS A 448 -8.16 13.17 5.29
N THR A 449 -8.51 12.01 5.85
CA THR A 449 -9.78 11.80 6.56
C THR A 449 -9.62 11.64 8.07
N ARG A 450 -10.71 11.87 8.79
CA ARG A 450 -10.88 11.60 10.21
C ARG A 450 -12.27 11.07 10.47
N TYR A 451 -12.42 10.05 11.31
CA TYR A 451 -13.75 9.61 11.72
C TYR A 451 -14.44 10.66 12.59
N HIS A 452 -15.76 10.75 12.49
CA HIS A 452 -16.56 11.59 13.38
C HIS A 452 -16.29 11.25 14.86
N LYS A 453 -16.18 12.26 15.73
CA LYS A 453 -15.81 12.10 17.16
C LYS A 453 -16.67 11.10 17.93
N ARG A 454 -17.93 10.94 17.54
CA ARG A 454 -18.87 9.94 18.08
C ARG A 454 -18.36 8.50 18.04
N TYR A 455 -17.42 8.17 17.16
CA TYR A 455 -16.83 6.83 17.05
C TYR A 455 -15.64 6.62 17.99
N TYR A 456 -15.13 7.66 18.65
CA TYR A 456 -13.92 7.60 19.51
C TYR A 456 -12.73 6.89 18.82
N ALA A 457 -12.61 7.08 17.51
CA ALA A 457 -11.77 6.28 16.63
C ALA A 457 -10.52 7.02 16.12
N ASP A 458 -10.00 7.98 16.89
CA ASP A 458 -8.84 8.79 16.47
C ASP A 458 -7.57 7.94 16.24
N ALA A 459 -7.35 6.93 17.09
CA ALA A 459 -6.28 5.94 16.92
C ALA A 459 -6.47 5.02 15.69
N ARG A 460 -7.69 4.98 15.13
CA ARG A 460 -8.06 4.22 13.94
C ARG A 460 -8.21 5.09 12.69
N SER A 461 -7.68 6.32 12.69
CA SER A 461 -7.68 7.16 11.48
C SER A 461 -6.93 6.48 10.32
N HIS A 462 -7.47 6.64 9.10
CA HIS A 462 -6.92 6.08 7.87
C HIS A 462 -5.42 6.36 7.62
N LYS A 463 -4.86 7.46 8.15
CA LYS A 463 -3.41 7.77 8.03
C LYS A 463 -2.50 6.68 8.63
N TYR A 464 -3.04 5.85 9.51
CA TYR A 464 -2.32 4.79 10.20
C TYR A 464 -2.37 3.43 9.50
N TYR A 465 -3.18 3.32 8.45
CA TYR A 465 -3.38 2.08 7.70
C TYR A 465 -2.79 2.19 6.30
N ASP A 466 -2.74 1.05 5.61
CA ASP A 466 -2.33 0.98 4.23
C ASP A 466 -3.38 1.65 3.31
N SER A 467 -2.92 2.60 2.49
CA SER A 467 -3.82 3.37 1.62
C SER A 467 -4.38 2.54 0.47
N GLU A 468 -3.65 1.50 0.04
CA GLU A 468 -4.14 0.58 -0.99
C GLU A 468 -5.29 -0.27 -0.44
N GLU A 469 -5.16 -0.84 0.76
CA GLU A 469 -6.26 -1.58 1.40
C GLU A 469 -7.53 -0.73 1.58
N ILE A 470 -7.37 0.51 2.05
CA ILE A 470 -8.50 1.43 2.25
C ILE A 470 -9.23 1.68 0.93
N GLY A 471 -8.48 2.04 -0.12
CA GLY A 471 -9.04 2.28 -1.44
C GLY A 471 -9.75 1.06 -2.01
N GLU A 472 -9.07 -0.09 -2.00
CA GLU A 472 -9.58 -1.36 -2.53
C GLU A 472 -10.89 -1.78 -1.83
N LYS A 473 -10.95 -1.70 -0.49
CA LYS A 473 -12.16 -2.03 0.28
C LYS A 473 -13.32 -1.11 -0.05
N LEU A 474 -13.08 0.20 -0.12
CA LEU A 474 -14.12 1.16 -0.49
C LEU A 474 -14.59 0.93 -1.94
N GLY A 475 -13.67 0.64 -2.87
CA GLY A 475 -14.02 0.31 -4.26
C GLY A 475 -14.90 -0.93 -4.36
N ILE A 476 -14.59 -1.98 -3.60
CA ILE A 476 -15.41 -3.19 -3.50
C ILE A 476 -16.79 -2.88 -2.88
N GLN A 477 -16.86 -2.04 -1.85
CA GLN A 477 -18.10 -1.63 -1.20
C GLN A 477 -19.03 -0.90 -2.19
N ILE A 478 -18.53 0.13 -2.87
CA ILE A 478 -19.30 0.89 -3.86
C ILE A 478 -19.73 0.01 -5.03
N ARG A 479 -18.85 -0.87 -5.49
CA ARG A 479 -19.18 -1.85 -6.53
C ARG A 479 -20.36 -2.73 -6.13
N LYS A 480 -20.37 -3.26 -4.90
CA LYS A 480 -21.48 -4.07 -4.39
C LYS A 480 -22.78 -3.29 -4.29
N GLN A 481 -22.72 -2.01 -3.93
CA GLN A 481 -23.90 -1.14 -3.86
C GLN A 481 -24.48 -0.83 -5.24
N LEU A 482 -23.64 -0.74 -6.28
CA LEU A 482 -24.04 -0.39 -7.64
C LEU A 482 -24.29 -1.62 -8.54
N ASP A 483 -23.97 -2.82 -8.08
CA ASP A 483 -24.14 -4.06 -8.85
C ASP A 483 -25.59 -4.55 -8.75
N PRO A 484 -26.37 -4.53 -9.85
CA PRO A 484 -27.78 -4.91 -9.84
C PRO A 484 -28.00 -6.41 -9.60
N LEU A 485 -26.97 -7.24 -9.75
CA LEU A 485 -27.02 -8.69 -9.54
C LEU A 485 -26.50 -9.09 -8.16
N PHE A 486 -25.93 -8.16 -7.40
CA PHE A 486 -25.37 -8.47 -6.10
C PHE A 486 -26.47 -8.61 -5.04
N SER A 487 -26.41 -9.72 -4.31
CA SER A 487 -27.20 -9.94 -3.09
C SER A 487 -26.23 -10.32 -1.98
N GLU A 488 -26.33 -9.65 -0.83
CA GLU A 488 -25.55 -10.05 0.34
C GLU A 488 -25.95 -11.45 0.78
N ALA A 489 -24.97 -12.34 0.88
CA ALA A 489 -25.18 -13.62 1.51
C ALA A 489 -25.57 -13.38 2.97
N LYS A 490 -26.72 -13.92 3.40
CA LYS A 490 -27.10 -13.91 4.82
C LYS A 490 -25.94 -14.51 5.62
N PRO A 491 -25.41 -13.83 6.66
CA PRO A 491 -24.32 -14.37 7.43
C PRO A 491 -24.75 -15.76 7.96
N PRO A 492 -23.92 -16.80 7.80
CA PRO A 492 -24.30 -18.17 8.19
C PRO A 492 -24.56 -18.31 9.70
N PHE A 493 -24.21 -17.30 10.51
CA PHE A 493 -24.55 -17.19 11.91
C PHE A 493 -24.84 -15.72 12.26
N SER A 494 -26.12 -15.36 12.41
CA SER A 494 -26.50 -14.23 13.26
C SER A 494 -26.74 -14.79 14.66
N HIS A 495 -25.71 -14.84 15.50
CA HIS A 495 -25.95 -15.02 16.92
C HIS A 495 -26.61 -13.72 17.42
N LYS A 496 -27.94 -13.67 17.35
CA LYS A 496 -28.70 -12.71 18.14
C LYS A 496 -28.51 -13.14 19.57
N TRP A 497 -27.77 -12.36 20.35
CA TRP A 497 -27.83 -12.50 21.80
C TRP A 497 -29.31 -12.36 22.20
N PRO A 498 -29.91 -13.34 22.88
CA PRO A 498 -31.25 -13.18 23.41
C PRO A 498 -31.23 -11.98 24.35
N HIS A 499 -31.97 -10.92 23.97
CA HIS A 499 -32.04 -9.67 24.71
C HIS A 499 -32.56 -9.85 26.15
N GLU A 500 -33.15 -11.02 26.45
CA GLU A 500 -33.76 -11.35 27.73
C GLU A 500 -32.80 -12.03 28.73
N GLU A 501 -31.69 -12.64 28.31
CA GLU A 501 -30.77 -13.33 29.23
C GLU A 501 -29.73 -12.38 29.88
N PHE A 502 -29.53 -11.19 29.30
CA PHE A 502 -28.60 -10.19 29.84
C PHE A 502 -29.14 -9.45 31.09
N MET A 503 -30.46 -9.47 31.32
CA MET A 503 -31.09 -8.78 32.45
C MET A 503 -31.17 -9.65 33.72
N THR A 504 -30.93 -10.96 33.61
CA THR A 504 -31.08 -11.91 34.72
C THR A 504 -29.79 -12.17 35.48
N PHE A 505 -28.62 -11.91 34.89
CA PHE A 505 -27.31 -12.20 35.51
C PHE A 505 -26.81 -11.15 36.53
N HIS A 506 -27.53 -10.03 36.70
CA HIS A 506 -27.10 -8.93 37.58
C HIS A 506 -27.79 -8.89 38.96
N LYS A 507 -28.53 -9.93 39.36
CA LYS A 507 -29.26 -9.91 40.64
C LYS A 507 -28.57 -10.57 41.85
N GLU A 508 -27.46 -11.29 41.69
CA GLU A 508 -26.88 -12.07 42.82
C GLU A 508 -25.35 -12.10 42.94
N PHE A 509 -24.63 -11.07 42.47
CA PHE A 509 -23.21 -10.94 42.82
C PHE A 509 -22.90 -9.59 43.47
N ASP A 510 -22.63 -9.66 44.77
CA ASP A 510 -22.30 -8.55 45.66
C ASP A 510 -20.94 -7.95 45.28
N LEU A 511 -20.97 -6.85 44.53
CA LEU A 511 -19.81 -6.22 43.90
C LEU A 511 -19.08 -5.27 44.88
N SER A 512 -18.79 -5.72 46.11
CA SER A 512 -18.10 -4.90 47.11
C SER A 512 -16.72 -5.42 47.55
N ALA A 513 -16.27 -6.59 47.07
CA ALA A 513 -15.04 -7.23 47.58
C ALA A 513 -13.84 -7.34 46.63
N THR A 514 -13.92 -6.91 45.36
CA THR A 514 -12.81 -7.11 44.38
C THR A 514 -12.32 -5.86 43.64
N LEU A 515 -12.79 -4.66 43.98
CA LEU A 515 -12.31 -3.39 43.41
C LEU A 515 -11.01 -2.85 44.07
N GLY A 516 -10.09 -3.75 44.43
CA GLY A 516 -8.81 -3.42 45.05
C GLY A 516 -7.61 -3.30 44.11
N ALA A 517 -7.74 -3.63 42.81
CA ALA A 517 -6.56 -3.77 41.94
C ALA A 517 -6.79 -3.37 40.47
N PHE A 518 -7.55 -2.31 40.17
CA PHE A 518 -7.48 -1.62 38.88
C PHE A 518 -7.78 -0.13 39.10
N ARG A 519 -6.73 0.70 39.09
CA ARG A 519 -6.86 2.15 38.90
C ARG A 519 -6.72 2.43 37.41
N ASP A 520 -7.79 2.19 36.68
CA ASP A 520 -8.11 2.90 35.44
C ASP A 520 -9.58 3.34 35.56
N GLY A 521 -9.87 4.54 35.09
CA GLY A 521 -11.15 5.24 35.33
C GLY A 521 -12.39 4.44 34.91
N PRO A 522 -13.59 4.80 35.42
CA PRO A 522 -14.81 4.07 35.12
C PRO A 522 -15.06 4.08 33.61
N LEU A 523 -14.94 2.90 32.98
CA LEU A 523 -15.39 2.66 31.62
C LEU A 523 -16.86 3.07 31.53
N HIS A 524 -17.14 4.08 30.72
CA HIS A 524 -18.48 4.57 30.51
C HIS A 524 -19.28 3.50 29.76
N LEU A 525 -20.50 3.23 30.21
CA LEU A 525 -21.43 2.17 29.73
C LEU A 525 -21.88 2.33 28.26
N SER A 526 -21.17 3.11 27.44
CA SER A 526 -21.43 3.39 26.02
C SER A 526 -20.47 2.69 25.05
N ASP A 527 -19.55 1.85 25.54
CA ASP A 527 -18.60 1.10 24.70
C ASP A 527 -19.25 -0.02 23.85
N TYR A 528 -20.56 -0.24 24.00
CA TYR A 528 -21.34 -1.01 23.04
C TYR A 528 -21.68 -0.11 21.83
N ALA A 529 -20.72 0.04 20.92
CA ALA A 529 -21.03 0.40 19.55
C ALA A 529 -22.14 -0.55 19.07
N ARG A 530 -23.27 0.00 18.60
CA ARG A 530 -24.30 -0.80 17.92
C ARG A 530 -23.58 -1.66 16.87
N PRO A 531 -23.87 -2.96 16.71
CA PRO A 531 -23.23 -3.81 15.70
C PRO A 531 -23.26 -3.21 14.28
N GLU A 532 -24.27 -2.38 14.02
CA GLU A 532 -24.48 -1.57 12.81
C GLU A 532 -23.45 -0.45 12.57
N MET A 533 -22.55 -0.16 13.52
CA MET A 533 -21.58 0.94 13.46
C MET A 533 -20.12 0.46 13.52
N SER A 534 -19.87 -0.82 13.24
CA SER A 534 -18.50 -1.34 13.16
C SER A 534 -17.72 -0.64 12.04
N LEU A 535 -16.57 -0.09 12.37
CA LEU A 535 -15.64 0.47 11.38
C LEU A 535 -15.17 -0.63 10.43
N LEU A 536 -14.86 -0.25 9.19
CA LEU A 536 -14.18 -1.12 8.23
C LEU A 536 -12.87 -1.65 8.84
N PRO A 537 -12.70 -2.98 8.97
CA PRO A 537 -11.47 -3.55 9.48
C PRO A 537 -10.37 -3.40 8.43
N PHE A 538 -9.14 -3.08 8.84
CA PHE A 538 -7.96 -2.97 7.98
C PHE A 538 -6.82 -3.79 8.57
N ASN A 539 -6.30 -4.75 7.79
CA ASN A 539 -5.42 -5.81 8.26
C ASN A 539 -4.09 -5.86 7.50
N LYS A 540 -3.94 -5.16 6.36
CA LYS A 540 -2.67 -5.14 5.62
C LYS A 540 -1.62 -4.39 6.45
N PRO A 541 -0.37 -4.88 6.49
CA PRO A 541 0.68 -4.19 7.22
C PRO A 541 0.99 -2.84 6.57
N LYS A 542 1.52 -1.91 7.37
CA LYS A 542 2.12 -0.70 6.82
C LYS A 542 3.55 -1.03 6.41
N VAL A 543 3.88 -0.79 5.14
CA VAL A 543 5.18 -1.11 4.56
C VAL A 543 5.91 0.18 4.15
N SER A 544 7.18 0.29 4.50
CA SER A 544 8.09 1.33 4.00
C SER A 544 9.30 0.65 3.38
N TYR A 545 9.41 0.69 2.05
CA TYR A 545 10.54 0.12 1.31
C TYR A 545 11.23 1.24 0.52
N CYS A 546 12.55 1.37 0.62
CA CYS A 546 13.30 2.40 -0.08
C CYS A 546 14.81 2.12 -0.16
N VAL A 547 15.53 2.99 -0.87
CA VAL A 547 16.99 3.02 -0.91
C VAL A 547 17.47 4.30 -0.23
N LEU A 548 18.18 4.13 0.88
CA LEU A 548 18.79 5.19 1.67
C LEU A 548 20.20 5.52 1.13
N PRO A 549 20.78 6.67 1.55
CA PRO A 549 22.14 7.06 1.16
C PRO A 549 23.16 5.93 1.32
N GLY A 550 24.13 5.88 0.40
CA GLY A 550 25.14 4.80 0.35
C GLY A 550 24.66 3.50 -0.30
N GLY A 551 23.47 3.50 -0.92
CA GLY A 551 22.90 2.33 -1.58
C GLY A 551 22.27 1.32 -0.61
N LEU A 552 21.99 1.73 0.64
CA LEU A 552 21.38 0.88 1.64
C LEU A 552 19.89 0.64 1.33
N LYS A 553 19.50 -0.59 1.06
CA LYS A 553 18.10 -0.98 0.93
C LYS A 553 17.48 -1.15 2.31
N TYR A 554 16.39 -0.43 2.57
CA TYR A 554 15.66 -0.45 3.84
C TYR A 554 14.23 -0.95 3.62
N LEU A 555 13.79 -1.87 4.48
CA LEU A 555 12.41 -2.34 4.56
C LEU A 555 11.93 -2.29 6.01
N GLU A 556 10.79 -1.67 6.24
CA GLU A 556 10.02 -1.76 7.48
C GLU A 556 8.63 -2.30 7.17
N VAL A 557 8.22 -3.33 7.90
CA VAL A 557 6.89 -3.90 7.87
C VAL A 557 6.38 -3.92 9.29
N ARG A 558 5.24 -3.28 9.53
CA ARG A 558 4.65 -3.21 10.86
C ARG A 558 3.15 -3.41 10.84
N SER A 559 2.60 -3.76 11.99
CA SER A 559 1.16 -3.86 12.18
C SER A 559 0.40 -2.59 11.77
N PRO A 560 -0.80 -2.75 11.19
CA PRO A 560 -1.67 -1.63 10.86
C PRO A 560 -2.07 -0.88 12.13
N GLY A 561 -2.35 0.42 11.98
CA GLY A 561 -2.75 1.26 13.09
C GLY A 561 -1.63 2.16 13.60
N LEU A 562 -1.93 2.88 14.69
CA LEU A 562 -1.05 3.87 15.28
C LEU A 562 0.30 3.22 15.65
N LYS A 563 1.40 3.80 15.16
CA LYS A 563 2.75 3.27 15.42
C LYS A 563 3.02 3.39 16.92
N THR A 564 3.29 2.25 17.55
CA THR A 564 3.77 2.19 18.92
C THR A 564 5.30 2.16 18.88
N PRO A 565 6.01 3.03 19.62
CA PRO A 565 7.47 3.08 19.60
C PRO A 565 8.12 1.73 19.85
N HIS A 566 9.17 1.44 19.11
CA HIS A 566 9.81 0.14 19.10
C HIS A 566 10.35 -0.27 20.48
N ASN A 567 11.03 0.66 21.16
CA ASN A 567 11.57 0.42 22.51
C ASN A 567 10.46 0.13 23.53
N TYR A 568 9.27 0.70 23.34
CA TYR A 568 8.11 0.38 24.17
C TYR A 568 7.58 -1.03 23.88
N VAL A 569 7.58 -1.46 22.62
CA VAL A 569 7.21 -2.84 22.26
C VAL A 569 8.18 -3.86 22.87
N GLN A 570 9.49 -3.56 22.84
CA GLN A 570 10.53 -4.45 23.38
C GLN A 570 10.61 -4.49 24.91
N SER A 571 10.30 -3.38 25.59
CA SER A 571 10.41 -3.27 27.06
C SER A 571 9.24 -3.89 27.82
N LEU A 572 8.14 -4.19 27.14
CA LEU A 572 7.05 -4.94 27.73
C LEU A 572 7.38 -6.43 27.65
N ASP A 573 7.59 -7.09 28.80
CA ASP A 573 7.71 -8.56 28.98
C ASP A 573 6.56 -9.38 28.35
N TYR A 574 5.57 -8.66 27.85
CA TYR A 574 4.24 -9.04 27.45
C TYR A 574 3.99 -8.85 25.95
N ASN A 575 4.96 -8.53 25.10
CA ASN A 575 4.68 -8.21 23.69
C ASN A 575 5.18 -9.17 22.62
N GLY A 576 5.97 -10.20 22.97
CA GLY A 576 6.41 -11.21 21.99
C GLY A 576 7.89 -11.53 22.08
N PHE A 577 8.48 -11.92 20.94
CA PHE A 577 9.86 -12.34 20.79
C PHE A 577 10.53 -11.59 19.64
N VAL A 578 11.72 -11.03 19.88
CA VAL A 578 12.54 -10.35 18.89
C VAL A 578 13.71 -11.24 18.51
N PHE A 579 13.96 -11.38 17.21
CA PHE A 579 15.13 -12.09 16.68
C PHE A 579 15.88 -11.20 15.68
N GLU A 580 17.21 -11.16 15.78
CA GLU A 580 18.07 -10.28 14.97
C GLU A 580 19.28 -11.03 14.41
N THR A 581 19.61 -10.78 13.15
CA THR A 581 20.82 -11.29 12.48
C THR A 581 21.58 -10.14 11.81
N TYR A 582 22.92 -10.25 11.72
CA TYR A 582 23.81 -9.16 11.28
C TYR A 582 24.79 -9.55 10.16
N LYS A 583 24.74 -10.78 9.65
CA LYS A 583 25.80 -11.36 8.81
C LYS A 583 25.95 -10.68 7.44
N THR A 584 24.88 -10.59 6.67
CA THR A 584 24.83 -9.97 5.32
C THR A 584 24.09 -8.63 5.30
N GLY A 585 23.85 -8.08 6.50
CA GLY A 585 23.02 -6.92 6.76
C GLY A 585 22.22 -7.13 8.04
N TYR A 586 21.52 -6.09 8.46
CA TYR A 586 20.64 -6.13 9.61
C TYR A 586 19.27 -6.68 9.20
N PHE A 587 18.84 -7.77 9.83
CA PHE A 587 17.51 -8.34 9.67
C PHE A 587 16.92 -8.59 11.05
N LYS A 588 15.74 -8.04 11.28
CA LYS A 588 14.94 -8.21 12.50
C LYS A 588 13.55 -8.73 12.20
N ILE A 589 13.12 -9.69 13.00
CA ILE A 589 11.75 -10.20 13.00
C ILE A 589 11.20 -10.16 14.42
N HIS A 590 9.98 -9.65 14.54
CA HIS A 590 9.19 -9.70 15.77
C HIS A 590 8.06 -10.71 15.59
N LEU A 591 7.94 -11.62 16.55
CA LEU A 591 6.83 -12.55 16.69
C LEU A 591 5.99 -12.12 17.88
N ASN A 592 4.68 -12.00 17.72
CA ASN A 592 3.78 -11.77 18.84
C ASN A 592 3.71 -13.02 19.76
N ARG A 593 2.92 -12.94 20.85
CA ARG A 593 2.74 -14.07 21.80
C ARG A 593 2.19 -15.34 21.17
N GLU A 594 1.49 -15.24 20.05
CA GLU A 594 0.93 -16.37 19.31
C GLU A 594 1.94 -16.96 18.31
N LEU A 595 3.17 -16.46 18.31
CA LEU A 595 4.24 -16.79 17.36
C LEU A 595 3.89 -16.40 15.92
N VAL A 596 3.13 -15.32 15.73
CA VAL A 596 2.80 -14.74 14.42
C VAL A 596 3.67 -13.52 14.18
N VAL A 597 4.22 -13.39 12.96
CA VAL A 597 5.02 -12.22 12.59
C VAL A 597 4.14 -10.98 12.51
N ASP A 598 4.49 -9.95 13.26
CA ASP A 598 3.82 -8.65 13.27
C ASP A 598 4.79 -7.47 13.07
N GLY A 599 6.09 -7.75 12.94
CA GLY A 599 7.13 -6.76 12.62
C GLY A 599 8.31 -7.37 11.85
N VAL A 600 8.76 -6.67 10.81
CA VAL A 600 9.99 -7.00 10.05
C VAL A 600 10.77 -5.71 9.78
N THR A 601 12.07 -5.72 10.05
CA THR A 601 12.96 -4.60 9.69
C THR A 601 14.22 -5.15 9.02
N CYS A 602 14.53 -4.67 7.83
CA CYS A 602 15.71 -5.07 7.07
C CYS A 602 16.52 -3.84 6.65
N LEU A 603 17.84 -3.92 6.74
CA LEU A 603 18.78 -2.96 6.20
C LEU A 603 19.98 -3.73 5.61
N SER A 604 20.21 -3.61 4.32
CA SER A 604 21.36 -4.25 3.66
C SER A 604 21.85 -3.43 2.47
N GLN A 605 23.15 -3.51 2.17
CA GLN A 605 23.74 -2.95 0.96
C GLN A 605 23.66 -3.92 -0.24
N GLU A 606 23.36 -5.19 0.03
CA GLU A 606 23.26 -6.25 -0.96
C GLU A 606 22.01 -6.12 -1.85
N ASN A 607 22.08 -6.75 -3.02
CA ASN A 607 21.02 -6.65 -4.02
C ASN A 607 19.83 -7.58 -3.80
N TYR A 608 19.27 -7.60 -2.59
CA TYR A 608 18.08 -8.41 -2.29
C TYR A 608 16.77 -7.78 -2.78
N SER A 609 15.79 -8.61 -3.12
CA SER A 609 14.38 -8.22 -3.37
C SER A 609 13.63 -8.10 -2.04
N LEU A 610 13.97 -7.08 -1.24
CA LEU A 610 13.42 -6.92 0.12
C LEU A 610 11.89 -6.87 0.16
N GLU A 611 11.25 -6.35 -0.89
CA GLU A 611 9.79 -6.25 -0.94
C GLU A 611 9.07 -7.61 -0.76
N ASN A 612 9.74 -8.73 -1.07
CA ASN A 612 9.21 -10.07 -0.84
C ASN A 612 9.00 -10.38 0.66
N PHE A 613 9.89 -9.88 1.53
CA PHE A 613 9.80 -10.14 2.97
C PHE A 613 8.57 -9.50 3.63
N LYS A 614 7.87 -8.57 2.96
CA LYS A 614 6.56 -8.08 3.44
C LYS A 614 5.51 -9.18 3.57
N ARG A 615 5.66 -10.28 2.81
CA ARG A 615 4.75 -11.44 2.84
C ARG A 615 4.98 -12.37 4.04
N LEU A 616 6.04 -12.14 4.82
CA LEU A 616 6.26 -12.82 6.10
C LEU A 616 5.28 -12.32 7.17
N TYR A 617 4.79 -11.08 7.06
CA TYR A 617 3.83 -10.52 7.99
C TYR A 617 2.53 -11.33 8.05
N GLY A 618 2.00 -11.54 9.25
CA GLY A 618 0.80 -12.33 9.51
C GLY A 618 1.01 -13.84 9.42
N ARG A 619 2.24 -14.31 9.13
CA ARG A 619 2.55 -15.74 9.06
C ARG A 619 2.91 -16.29 10.44
N PRO A 620 2.36 -17.44 10.85
CA PRO A 620 2.81 -18.12 12.05
C PRO A 620 4.22 -18.70 11.85
N ALA A 621 5.00 -18.79 12.92
CA ALA A 621 6.37 -19.27 12.87
C ALA A 621 6.48 -20.73 12.39
N SER A 622 5.40 -21.50 12.46
CA SER A 622 5.30 -22.84 11.87
C SER A 622 5.34 -22.83 10.34
N GLU A 623 4.73 -21.83 9.69
CA GLU A 623 4.83 -21.63 8.23
C GLU A 623 6.24 -21.16 7.84
N LEU A 624 6.95 -20.51 8.77
CA LEU A 624 8.33 -20.04 8.60
C LEU A 624 9.38 -21.09 9.03
N ASN A 625 9.06 -22.37 8.83
CA ASN A 625 9.94 -23.51 9.11
C ASN A 625 10.53 -23.51 10.54
N ASN A 626 9.73 -23.07 11.51
CA ASN A 626 10.07 -22.96 12.93
C ASN A 626 11.39 -22.21 13.18
N MET A 627 11.58 -21.11 12.45
CA MET A 627 12.79 -20.28 12.51
C MET A 627 13.24 -19.89 13.93
N HIS A 628 12.29 -19.61 14.83
CA HIS A 628 12.56 -19.25 16.23
C HIS A 628 13.31 -20.36 16.97
N LEU A 629 12.94 -21.63 16.77
CA LEU A 629 13.63 -22.77 17.37
C LEU A 629 15.05 -22.94 16.79
N ARG A 630 15.22 -22.71 15.49
CA ARG A 630 16.52 -22.82 14.82
C ARG A 630 17.47 -21.72 15.29
N TYR A 631 16.95 -20.51 15.45
CA TYR A 631 17.70 -19.36 15.99
C TYR A 631 18.13 -19.62 17.44
N MET A 632 17.20 -20.03 18.31
CA MET A 632 17.52 -20.37 19.72
C MET A 632 18.51 -21.52 19.85
N ALA A 633 18.55 -22.43 18.88
CA ALA A 633 19.53 -23.52 18.82
C ALA A 633 20.88 -23.11 18.18
N ASN A 634 21.10 -21.83 17.89
CA ASN A 634 22.28 -21.29 17.17
C ASN A 634 22.53 -21.97 15.82
N LYS A 635 21.48 -22.42 15.13
CA LYS A 635 21.53 -23.05 13.79
C LYS A 635 21.13 -22.09 12.67
N LEU A 636 20.81 -20.85 13.00
CA LEU A 636 20.33 -19.83 12.08
C LEU A 636 20.95 -18.48 12.46
N ASP A 637 21.92 -18.03 11.67
CA ASP A 637 22.71 -16.82 11.87
C ASP A 637 22.49 -15.75 10.78
N ASP A 638 21.79 -16.10 9.69
CA ASP A 638 21.45 -15.21 8.57
C ASP A 638 20.01 -15.41 8.08
N PHE A 639 19.15 -14.43 8.34
CA PHE A 639 17.78 -14.46 7.86
C PHE A 639 17.64 -14.15 6.36
N PHE A 640 18.53 -13.35 5.76
CA PHE A 640 18.46 -13.08 4.32
C PHE A 640 18.68 -14.36 3.52
N GLU A 641 19.71 -15.13 3.87
CA GLU A 641 19.99 -16.42 3.21
C GLU A 641 18.86 -17.43 3.47
N PHE A 642 18.41 -17.55 4.72
CA PHE A 642 17.38 -18.52 5.12
C PHE A 642 16.04 -18.34 4.41
N PHE A 643 15.58 -17.09 4.24
CA PHE A 643 14.33 -16.78 3.57
C PHE A 643 14.42 -16.71 2.04
N ARG A 644 15.63 -16.89 1.51
CA ARG A 644 15.89 -17.09 0.08
C ARG A 644 16.11 -18.56 -0.28
N LEU A 645 15.98 -19.47 0.68
CA LEU A 645 15.98 -20.91 0.38
C LEU A 645 14.74 -21.30 -0.43
N PRO A 646 14.83 -22.34 -1.29
CA PRO A 646 13.74 -22.74 -2.20
C PRO A 646 12.37 -22.94 -1.53
N TRP A 647 12.33 -23.42 -0.29
CA TRP A 647 11.09 -23.65 0.46
C TRP A 647 10.31 -22.38 0.78
N ALA A 648 10.94 -21.21 0.79
CA ALA A 648 10.29 -19.96 1.18
C ALA A 648 9.47 -19.34 0.04
N PHE A 649 9.75 -19.69 -1.22
CA PHE A 649 9.20 -18.99 -2.38
C PHE A 649 7.69 -19.11 -2.56
N PHE A 650 7.04 -20.13 -2.01
CA PHE A 650 5.57 -20.19 -2.01
C PHE A 650 4.97 -19.03 -1.18
N LEU A 651 5.67 -18.54 -0.15
CA LEU A 651 5.22 -17.42 0.70
C LEU A 651 5.11 -16.13 -0.11
N TYR A 652 5.97 -15.96 -1.12
CA TYR A 652 6.04 -14.76 -1.94
C TYR A 652 5.06 -14.77 -3.13
N HIS A 653 4.44 -15.92 -3.41
CA HIS A 653 3.52 -16.10 -4.53
C HIS A 653 2.22 -15.30 -4.35
N ASP A 654 1.61 -14.83 -5.45
CA ASP A 654 0.46 -13.91 -5.41
C ASP A 654 -0.80 -14.61 -4.92
N HIS A 655 -0.95 -15.87 -5.31
CA HIS A 655 -2.05 -16.73 -4.89
C HIS A 655 -1.78 -17.52 -3.60
N ALA A 656 -0.77 -17.16 -2.80
CA ALA A 656 -0.47 -17.85 -1.54
C ALA A 656 -1.61 -17.71 -0.52
N ASP A 657 -2.21 -16.52 -0.41
CA ASP A 657 -3.34 -16.28 0.50
C ASP A 657 -4.61 -16.99 0.01
N ASP A 658 -4.84 -17.00 -1.31
CA ASP A 658 -5.92 -17.76 -1.94
C ASP A 658 -5.77 -19.26 -1.64
N LEU A 659 -4.56 -19.81 -1.79
CA LEU A 659 -4.25 -21.21 -1.50
C LEU A 659 -4.63 -21.55 -0.05
N LEU A 660 -4.17 -20.75 0.91
CA LEU A 660 -4.44 -20.99 2.34
C LEU A 660 -5.92 -20.78 2.71
N ALA A 661 -6.61 -19.85 2.05
CA ALA A 661 -8.05 -19.69 2.20
C ALA A 661 -8.82 -20.89 1.65
N MET A 662 -8.43 -21.41 0.49
CA MET A 662 -9.05 -22.57 -0.14
C MET A 662 -8.80 -23.85 0.66
N ILE A 663 -7.60 -24.05 1.20
CA ILE A 663 -7.27 -25.18 2.07
C ILE A 663 -8.25 -25.29 3.25
N LYS A 664 -8.61 -24.16 3.86
CA LYS A 664 -9.57 -24.11 4.97
C LYS A 664 -10.99 -24.57 4.56
N GLN A 665 -11.32 -24.49 3.27
CA GLN A 665 -12.63 -24.83 2.71
C GLN A 665 -12.68 -26.24 2.07
N LEU A 666 -11.59 -27.01 2.14
CA LEU A 666 -11.57 -28.35 1.55
C LEU A 666 -12.45 -29.33 2.34
N TYR A 667 -13.22 -30.11 1.59
CA TYR A 667 -13.93 -31.28 2.09
C TYR A 667 -13.04 -32.53 2.02
N PRO A 668 -13.29 -33.54 2.88
CA PRO A 668 -12.61 -34.82 2.79
C PRO A 668 -12.88 -35.52 1.45
N LYS A 669 -11.88 -36.29 0.99
CA LYS A 669 -11.93 -36.95 -0.31
C LYS A 669 -13.12 -37.91 -0.39
N GLY A 670 -13.92 -37.80 -1.46
CA GLY A 670 -15.10 -38.64 -1.67
C GLY A 670 -16.34 -38.25 -0.85
N GLN A 671 -16.32 -37.17 -0.06
CA GLN A 671 -17.43 -36.74 0.79
C GLN A 671 -17.89 -35.31 0.45
N VAL A 672 -18.72 -35.17 -0.59
CA VAL A 672 -19.22 -33.87 -1.08
C VAL A 672 -20.14 -33.15 -0.07
N GLY A 673 -20.68 -33.87 0.92
CA GLY A 673 -21.48 -33.32 2.04
C GLY A 673 -20.80 -33.44 3.41
N GLY A 674 -19.48 -33.61 3.45
CA GLY A 674 -18.71 -33.65 4.70
C GLY A 674 -18.63 -32.29 5.40
N ILE A 675 -17.90 -32.21 6.52
CA ILE A 675 -17.52 -30.93 7.13
C ILE A 675 -16.26 -30.39 6.45
N THR A 676 -16.10 -29.07 6.39
CA THR A 676 -14.87 -28.47 5.87
C THR A 676 -13.69 -28.66 6.84
N LEU A 677 -12.45 -28.51 6.36
CA LEU A 677 -11.27 -28.53 7.23
C LEU A 677 -11.37 -27.52 8.37
N LYS A 678 -11.85 -26.30 8.08
CA LYS A 678 -12.08 -25.27 9.09
C LYS A 678 -13.06 -25.74 10.15
N GLU A 679 -14.20 -26.32 9.75
CA GLU A 679 -15.21 -26.83 10.67
C GLU A 679 -14.72 -28.03 11.48
N ALA A 680 -13.94 -28.93 10.86
CA ALA A 680 -13.34 -30.07 11.54
C ALA A 680 -12.35 -29.61 12.64
N LEU A 681 -11.51 -28.62 12.33
CA LEU A 681 -10.59 -28.02 13.29
C LEU A 681 -11.36 -27.27 14.39
N PHE A 682 -12.42 -26.54 14.04
CA PHE A 682 -13.26 -25.84 15.02
C PHE A 682 -13.96 -26.81 15.97
N LYS A 683 -14.58 -27.88 15.46
CA LYS A 683 -15.18 -28.93 16.29
C LYS A 683 -14.16 -29.66 17.16
N ALA A 684 -12.94 -29.87 16.65
CA ALA A 684 -11.86 -30.43 17.45
C ALA A 684 -11.44 -29.45 18.57
N ALA A 685 -11.44 -28.15 18.30
CA ALA A 685 -11.15 -27.11 19.27
C ALA A 685 -12.24 -26.95 20.34
N GLU A 686 -13.52 -26.90 19.95
CA GLU A 686 -14.65 -26.81 20.88
C GLU A 686 -14.68 -27.99 21.87
N LYS A 687 -14.41 -29.21 21.39
CA LYS A 687 -14.32 -30.41 22.24
C LYS A 687 -13.17 -30.36 23.26
N MET A 688 -12.21 -29.44 23.08
CA MET A 688 -10.97 -29.37 23.83
C MET A 688 -10.81 -28.04 24.60
N ALA A 689 -11.75 -27.11 24.45
CA ALA A 689 -11.71 -25.82 25.13
C ALA A 689 -12.23 -25.97 26.57
N CYS A 690 -11.34 -25.79 27.55
CA CYS A 690 -11.70 -25.14 28.82
C CYS A 690 -11.69 -23.61 28.59
N ASP A 691 -12.29 -22.82 29.48
CA ASP A 691 -12.48 -21.34 29.42
C ASP A 691 -11.18 -20.50 29.30
N CYS A 692 -10.31 -20.80 28.34
CA CYS A 692 -9.00 -20.17 28.16
C CYS A 692 -8.85 -19.70 26.70
N PRO A 693 -8.52 -18.42 26.47
CA PRO A 693 -8.44 -17.83 25.13
C PRO A 693 -7.24 -18.31 24.29
N THR A 694 -6.32 -19.09 24.87
CA THR A 694 -5.14 -19.64 24.17
C THR A 694 -5.03 -21.15 24.37
N PHE A 695 -4.82 -21.89 23.27
CA PHE A 695 -4.60 -23.34 23.34
C PHE A 695 -3.20 -23.67 23.88
N PRO A 696 -3.08 -24.41 25.00
CA PRO A 696 -1.81 -24.94 25.47
C PRO A 696 -1.14 -25.80 24.38
N THR A 697 0.20 -25.87 24.41
CA THR A 697 0.99 -26.67 23.45
C THR A 697 0.53 -28.12 23.35
N GLU A 698 0.08 -28.71 24.46
CA GLU A 698 -0.45 -30.07 24.50
C GLU A 698 -1.74 -30.23 23.67
N VAL A 699 -2.63 -29.24 23.69
CA VAL A 699 -3.84 -29.23 22.87
C VAL A 699 -3.48 -29.10 21.39
N LYS A 700 -2.50 -28.25 21.05
CA LYS A 700 -1.99 -28.11 19.67
C LYS A 700 -1.43 -29.43 19.13
N LEU A 701 -0.65 -30.16 19.94
CA LEU A 701 -0.10 -31.47 19.57
C LEU A 701 -1.20 -32.51 19.35
N ARG A 702 -2.21 -32.56 20.22
CA ARG A 702 -3.36 -33.47 20.07
C ARG A 702 -4.19 -33.14 18.83
N MET A 703 -4.39 -31.85 18.53
CA MET A 703 -5.04 -31.40 17.29
C MET A 703 -4.27 -31.85 16.04
N GLN A 704 -2.94 -31.73 16.05
CA GLN A 704 -2.10 -32.22 14.95
C GLN A 704 -2.25 -33.74 14.78
N SER A 705 -2.18 -34.52 15.86
CA SER A 705 -2.39 -35.97 15.80
C SER A 705 -3.80 -36.36 15.31
N SER A 706 -4.83 -35.57 15.67
CA SER A 706 -6.18 -35.76 15.16
C SER A 706 -6.29 -35.43 13.67
N PHE A 707 -5.59 -34.40 13.20
CA PHE A 707 -5.54 -34.03 11.79
C PHE A 707 -4.78 -35.06 10.94
N GLU A 708 -3.68 -35.61 11.43
CA GLU A 708 -2.90 -36.64 10.71
C GLU A 708 -3.72 -37.90 10.40
N LYS A 709 -4.70 -38.21 11.26
CA LYS A 709 -5.66 -39.31 11.10
C LYS A 709 -6.94 -38.91 10.34
N SER A 710 -7.08 -37.64 9.97
CA SER A 710 -8.27 -37.11 9.31
C SER A 710 -8.30 -37.47 7.82
N PRO A 711 -9.49 -37.77 7.25
CA PRO A 711 -9.66 -37.98 5.80
C PRO A 711 -9.39 -36.72 4.95
N HIS A 712 -9.14 -35.57 5.59
CA HIS A 712 -8.84 -34.31 4.90
C HIS A 712 -7.40 -34.26 4.38
N ARG A 713 -6.50 -35.10 4.91
CA ARG A 713 -5.09 -35.12 4.51
C ARG A 713 -4.92 -35.48 3.03
N GLU A 714 -5.67 -36.44 2.53
CA GLU A 714 -5.61 -36.86 1.12
C GLU A 714 -6.13 -35.76 0.19
N ALA A 715 -7.29 -35.18 0.51
CA ALA A 715 -7.86 -34.07 -0.24
C ALA A 715 -6.92 -32.85 -0.29
N LEU A 716 -6.28 -32.54 0.84
CA LEU A 716 -5.26 -31.50 0.91
C LEU A 716 -4.05 -31.80 0.01
N THR A 717 -3.57 -33.04 0.03
CA THR A 717 -2.40 -33.46 -0.77
C THR A 717 -2.71 -33.36 -2.25
N ASP A 718 -3.86 -33.88 -2.69
CA ASP A 718 -4.30 -33.82 -4.09
C ASP A 718 -4.46 -32.37 -4.56
N PHE A 719 -5.10 -31.53 -3.75
CA PHE A 719 -5.30 -30.11 -4.06
C PHE A 719 -3.97 -29.35 -4.16
N LEU A 720 -3.02 -29.59 -3.24
CA LEU A 720 -1.71 -28.97 -3.27
C LEU A 720 -0.90 -29.39 -4.50
N ILE A 721 -0.95 -30.67 -4.89
CA ILE A 721 -0.27 -31.15 -6.10
C ILE A 721 -0.86 -30.51 -7.35
N ASP A 722 -2.19 -30.44 -7.46
CA ASP A 722 -2.87 -29.78 -8.58
C ASP A 722 -2.53 -28.28 -8.63
N TRP A 723 -2.60 -27.59 -7.48
CA TRP A 723 -2.26 -26.18 -7.40
C TRP A 723 -0.80 -25.92 -7.78
N LEU A 724 0.15 -26.72 -7.30
CA LEU A 724 1.56 -26.59 -7.69
C LEU A 724 1.76 -26.87 -9.18
N SER A 725 1.00 -27.81 -9.76
CA SER A 725 1.08 -28.10 -11.19
C SER A 725 0.61 -26.94 -12.07
N GLN A 726 -0.34 -26.13 -11.58
CA GLN A 726 -0.84 -24.93 -12.26
C GLN A 726 0.11 -23.73 -12.13
N HIS A 727 1.02 -23.76 -11.16
CA HIS A 727 1.96 -22.68 -10.84
C HIS A 727 3.43 -23.07 -11.01
N ASP A 728 3.69 -24.19 -11.69
CA ASP A 728 5.01 -24.78 -11.90
C ASP A 728 6.02 -23.85 -12.58
N ILE A 729 5.55 -22.94 -13.44
CA ILE A 729 6.38 -21.93 -14.11
C ILE A 729 7.09 -21.02 -13.11
N LEU A 730 6.39 -20.63 -12.02
CA LEU A 730 6.90 -19.70 -11.01
C LEU A 730 7.43 -20.39 -9.77
N LEU A 731 7.05 -21.65 -9.56
CA LEU A 731 7.47 -22.47 -8.45
C LEU A 731 8.22 -23.72 -8.91
N PRO A 732 9.26 -23.59 -9.78
CA PRO A 732 9.96 -24.73 -10.35
C PRO A 732 10.76 -25.53 -9.31
N MET A 733 11.02 -24.97 -8.14
CA MET A 733 11.75 -25.64 -7.07
C MET A 733 10.92 -26.69 -6.32
N TYR A 734 9.59 -26.75 -6.50
CA TYR A 734 8.74 -27.72 -5.82
C TYR A 734 8.58 -28.99 -6.66
N LEU A 735 8.93 -30.13 -6.07
CA LEU A 735 8.89 -31.42 -6.76
C LEU A 735 7.44 -31.89 -7.00
N LEU A 736 7.11 -32.11 -8.28
CA LEU A 736 5.83 -32.69 -8.71
C LEU A 736 5.98 -34.19 -9.04
N PRO A 737 5.04 -35.06 -8.61
CA PRO A 737 5.03 -36.47 -8.98
C PRO A 737 4.98 -36.66 -10.51
N GLY A 738 5.79 -37.58 -11.05
CA GLY A 738 5.75 -37.95 -12.47
C GLY A 738 6.53 -37.06 -13.44
N ARG A 739 7.20 -36.00 -12.96
CA ARG A 739 8.12 -35.19 -13.77
C ARG A 739 9.58 -35.53 -13.45
N ALA A 740 10.39 -35.74 -14.48
CA ALA A 740 11.84 -35.84 -14.34
C ALA A 740 12.42 -34.42 -14.24
N TRP A 741 13.01 -34.10 -13.08
CA TRP A 741 13.64 -32.81 -12.83
C TRP A 741 15.15 -32.92 -13.02
N HIS A 742 15.72 -32.01 -13.81
CA HIS A 742 17.15 -31.72 -13.82
C HIS A 742 17.37 -30.42 -13.02
N ASN A 743 17.30 -30.51 -11.69
CA ASN A 743 17.73 -29.41 -10.82
C ASN A 743 19.24 -29.55 -10.61
N ASP A 744 20.03 -28.73 -11.29
CA ASP A 744 21.48 -28.66 -11.04
C ASP A 744 21.77 -28.15 -9.60
N TYR A 745 20.89 -27.31 -9.04
CA TYR A 745 21.04 -26.75 -7.69
C TYR A 745 20.86 -27.78 -6.55
N ASP A 746 19.91 -28.71 -6.66
CA ASP A 746 19.63 -29.70 -5.60
C ASP A 746 20.60 -30.89 -5.61
N LEU A 747 21.23 -31.18 -6.74
CA LEU A 747 22.20 -32.29 -6.86
C LEU A 747 23.48 -32.02 -6.05
N GLU A 748 23.87 -30.74 -5.93
CA GLU A 748 25.12 -30.35 -5.26
C GLU A 748 24.91 -29.97 -3.78
N ASN A 749 23.76 -29.41 -3.41
CA ASN A 749 23.58 -28.80 -2.08
C ASN A 749 22.61 -29.53 -1.13
N ASN A 750 21.85 -30.53 -1.59
CA ASN A 750 20.89 -31.23 -0.74
C ASN A 750 21.53 -32.46 -0.06
N PRO A 751 21.71 -32.48 1.28
CA PRO A 751 22.38 -33.59 1.98
C PRO A 751 21.67 -34.95 1.83
N PHE A 752 20.36 -34.95 1.52
CA PHE A 752 19.61 -36.18 1.23
C PHE A 752 19.90 -36.72 -0.18
N MET A 753 20.12 -35.85 -1.17
CA MET A 753 20.46 -36.22 -2.54
C MET A 753 21.94 -36.61 -2.68
N LEU A 754 22.85 -35.97 -1.95
CA LEU A 754 24.27 -36.35 -1.84
C LEU A 754 24.44 -37.80 -1.33
N LYS A 755 23.61 -38.23 -0.38
CA LYS A 755 23.60 -39.63 0.10
C LYS A 755 23.13 -40.63 -0.97
N LYS A 756 22.22 -40.24 -1.87
CA LYS A 756 21.78 -41.06 -3.01
C LYS A 756 22.80 -41.06 -4.15
N ALA A 757 23.48 -39.94 -4.41
CA ALA A 757 24.56 -39.84 -5.40
C ALA A 757 25.74 -40.75 -5.03
N LYS A 758 26.19 -40.73 -3.77
CA LYS A 758 27.24 -41.66 -3.29
C LYS A 758 26.85 -43.14 -3.44
N ARG A 759 25.59 -43.50 -3.18
CA ARG A 759 25.09 -44.87 -3.39
C ARG A 759 25.01 -45.30 -4.85
N ARG A 760 24.89 -44.37 -5.81
CA ARG A 760 24.97 -44.68 -7.25
C ARG A 760 26.41 -44.89 -7.71
N VAL A 761 27.35 -44.09 -7.23
CA VAL A 761 28.79 -44.23 -7.56
C VAL A 761 29.37 -45.53 -7.00
N SER A 762 28.97 -45.96 -5.80
CA SER A 762 29.40 -47.25 -5.22
C SER A 762 28.80 -48.49 -5.90
N ARG A 763 27.80 -48.34 -6.78
CA ARG A 763 27.21 -49.44 -7.58
C ARG A 763 27.71 -49.48 -9.03
N MET A 764 28.57 -48.54 -9.43
CA MET A 764 29.22 -48.52 -10.75
C MET A 764 30.69 -48.96 -10.72
N ILE A 765 31.14 -49.49 -9.59
CA ILE A 765 32.42 -50.20 -9.47
C ILE A 765 32.10 -51.61 -8.97
N PHE A 766 31.71 -52.47 -9.90
CA PHE A 766 32.03 -53.92 -10.01
C PHE A 766 31.37 -54.46 -11.28
#